data_AF-A0A8T6NDU1-F1
#
_entry.id   AF-A0A8T6NDU1-F1
#
_cell.length_a   1.000
_cell.length_b   1.000
_cell.length_c   1.000
_cell.angle_alpha   90.00
_cell.angle_beta   90.00
_cell.angle_gamma   90.00
#
_symmetry.space_group_name_H-M   'P 1'
#
loop_
_entity.id
_entity.type
_entity.pdbx_description
1 polymer ?
#
loop_
_entity_poly.entity_id
_entity_poly.type
_entity_poly.pdbx_seq_one_letter_code
_entity_poly.pdbx_strand_id
1 'polypeptide(L)'
;RKECETGVHPVWERMAREAPLLAELGRFPISEKEQNIDAGDWLSGANFDPQDSSALLDWLDSCALQLDIHQASALQKITRDLRSGKPRPQKWKAWMNPSLMDLSGDYSLLEAMLMAAGGVEQSTSIFESVDSDNLQGLVEAHTTLLSLRAGSTENWQQAISQDGDDNLSKAIQIEAWKNFQAGNTTDADTLLKGMEILQNAGYIASDALRWAVIAALTSVNRGVETVSILRGLEINNEDEMNIAVNLISETNDSIIQDSILKGLAKSSDELTLSVMRNSSAPLEIRKKAAKKLSMTNLGIEEEVLDIYTLSADVDGLSGEFLNHPDLASKFPHRALLVWHLIAAEKGVSIMQELAEMRKNAIVGLAEAENDEVMTEASSSLIALLSGNPSSMDAVHDKLDSKGLEALNQVRAALRADGDGLVEENRIERLEQSVDEADLTYLERSLFSVLMSALRLNRATMDLQSGVEERAESALSALGTLCSTEGVELRIIRLATDLVLEHNAAIPELEMWYRQHDNGSSNHQIVRATISMTKGDRINAARSYRDAAMRIRGEFEQSSLLLRKSLIEFALAGGWKEAIDLIDKHPELLASVTSRFQLYLRVCADAVAGRNEIATQRIIEYVSQREPSEGSEDREVVKRRLEVLDRALRYASEHRLPEDPFRGRVLAAQMMMRRKEPGRRSELEGRFLMELNERKDVLEITLIAEEVADISPIRGLRMFETAIQSNNFELRQIQTLVRSQKALFRRYSKDILVRQRRSLSSLSLRPLVLVDTNILIDALKDDLLGQISQDNFGTFDWTVERAFVWMLKRRSEEGRVHLCIPTSAEAEFLNRTRSPKIARELFRDVYIDNKAWKSTVTSKLLQERVEYVLRTFGKFRTEFDMDAKREVDLESFLVRHTEIFERVTEAKQLARDDPPPRTVIDGYEIYPESGDLEIMRDATVYASSTIPDVGCVLVATRDSDFTLISRALHDNFGFDAISTAQQLNSHILRN
;
A
#
# COMPACT_ATOMS: atom_id res chain seq x y z
N ARG A 1 41.58 25.85 113.92
CA ARG A 1 42.38 26.91 113.24
C ARG A 1 43.46 26.31 112.33
N LYS A 2 44.49 25.59 112.81
CA LYS A 2 45.50 24.98 111.92
C LYS A 2 44.91 24.02 110.86
N GLU A 3 43.92 23.20 111.21
CA GLU A 3 43.20 22.35 110.23
C GLU A 3 42.32 23.15 109.25
N CYS A 4 42.00 24.41 109.54
CA CYS A 4 41.16 25.24 108.67
C CYS A 4 41.99 26.03 107.63
N GLU A 5 43.32 26.11 107.79
CA GLU A 5 44.22 26.77 106.84
C GLU A 5 44.35 26.02 105.51
N THR A 6 44.07 24.70 105.50
CA THR A 6 43.99 23.89 104.27
C THR A 6 42.68 24.10 103.49
N GLY A 7 41.81 24.97 104.00
CA GLY A 7 40.54 25.36 103.41
C GLY A 7 39.32 24.69 104.06
N VAL A 8 38.18 25.39 104.00
CA VAL A 8 36.90 24.99 104.63
C VAL A 8 35.82 24.79 103.58
N HIS A 9 34.92 23.85 103.84
CA HIS A 9 33.81 23.54 102.93
C HIS A 9 32.88 24.76 102.74
N PRO A 10 32.35 25.03 101.53
CA PRO A 10 31.56 26.24 101.23
C PRO A 10 30.38 26.51 102.18
N VAL A 11 29.78 25.44 102.72
CA VAL A 11 28.68 25.52 103.70
C VAL A 11 29.06 26.28 104.98
N TRP A 12 30.31 26.19 105.43
CA TRP A 12 30.78 26.88 106.64
C TRP A 12 31.05 28.37 106.39
N GLU A 13 31.41 28.75 105.17
CA GLU A 13 31.57 30.16 104.77
C GLU A 13 30.21 30.88 104.76
N ARG A 14 29.16 30.22 104.25
CA ARG A 14 27.78 30.72 104.33
C ARG A 14 27.27 30.86 105.76
N MET A 15 27.48 29.85 106.61
CA MET A 15 27.05 29.92 108.02
C MET A 15 27.80 30.99 108.84
N ALA A 16 29.07 31.26 108.51
CA ALA A 16 29.87 32.30 109.16
C ALA A 16 29.33 33.73 108.93
N ARG A 17 28.59 33.96 107.83
CA ARG A 17 27.96 35.26 107.53
C ARG A 17 26.69 35.53 108.34
N GLU A 18 25.99 34.47 108.77
CA GLU A 18 24.68 34.54 109.44
C GLU A 18 24.79 34.45 110.97
N ALA A 19 25.88 33.90 111.52
CA ALA A 19 26.04 33.68 112.96
C ALA A 19 27.38 34.25 113.50
N PRO A 20 27.36 35.22 114.45
CA PRO A 20 28.58 35.85 114.98
C PRO A 20 29.57 34.89 115.65
N LEU A 21 29.09 33.77 116.20
CA LEU A 21 29.92 32.74 116.84
C LEU A 21 30.80 31.96 115.85
N LEU A 22 30.45 31.96 114.55
CA LEU A 22 31.15 31.21 113.50
C LEU A 22 31.90 32.12 112.52
N ALA A 23 31.89 33.44 112.75
CA ALA A 23 32.46 34.44 111.83
C ALA A 23 33.96 34.24 111.53
N GLU A 24 34.71 33.58 112.42
CA GLU A 24 36.12 33.26 112.17
C GLU A 24 36.34 32.23 111.07
N LEU A 25 35.35 31.37 110.77
CA LEU A 25 35.45 30.37 109.70
C LEU A 25 35.39 31.00 108.30
N GLY A 26 34.79 32.18 108.15
CA GLY A 26 34.75 32.93 106.88
C GLY A 26 36.09 33.59 106.48
N ARG A 27 37.13 33.48 107.33
CA ARG A 27 38.47 34.02 107.05
C ARG A 27 39.42 32.99 106.41
N PHE A 28 38.97 31.75 106.23
CA PHE A 28 39.76 30.66 105.65
C PHE A 28 39.32 30.40 104.19
N PRO A 29 40.26 30.05 103.29
CA PRO A 29 39.95 29.82 101.87
C PRO A 29 38.99 28.65 101.66
N ILE A 30 38.18 28.70 100.60
CA ILE A 30 37.23 27.61 100.28
C ILE A 30 38.01 26.49 99.56
N SER A 31 37.89 25.26 100.06
CA SER A 31 38.44 24.07 99.40
C SER A 31 37.31 23.30 98.74
N GLU A 32 37.20 23.39 97.42
CA GLU A 32 36.52 22.40 96.59
C GLU A 32 37.55 21.29 96.27
N LYS A 33 37.24 20.04 96.63
CA LYS A 33 38.11 18.92 96.27
C LYS A 33 37.79 18.51 94.84
N GLU A 34 38.73 18.73 93.92
CA GLU A 34 38.74 18.09 92.60
C GLU A 34 38.88 16.58 92.76
N GLN A 35 37.90 15.82 92.31
CA GLN A 35 38.05 14.40 92.02
C GLN A 35 38.32 14.27 90.52
N ASN A 36 39.54 13.88 90.12
CA ASN A 36 39.82 13.54 88.72
C ASN A 36 38.97 12.33 88.32
N ILE A 37 38.02 12.55 87.42
CA ILE A 37 37.35 11.50 86.66
C ILE A 37 38.04 11.45 85.30
N ASP A 38 38.50 10.27 84.89
CA ASP A 38 39.09 10.04 83.58
C ASP A 38 37.99 10.17 82.52
N ALA A 39 38.00 11.27 81.76
CA ALA A 39 37.02 11.55 80.72
C ALA A 39 37.38 10.92 79.36
N GLY A 40 38.50 10.17 79.28
CA GLY A 40 39.01 9.58 78.04
C GLY A 40 37.98 8.69 77.33
N ASP A 41 37.33 7.79 78.08
CA ASP A 41 36.32 6.87 77.53
C ASP A 41 35.10 7.62 76.93
N TRP A 42 34.71 8.75 77.53
CA TRP A 42 33.60 9.56 77.03
C TRP A 42 33.98 10.33 75.76
N LEU A 43 35.19 10.90 75.70
CA LEU A 43 35.71 11.59 74.53
C LEU A 43 35.85 10.65 73.33
N SER A 44 36.38 9.44 73.55
CA SER A 44 36.41 8.38 72.53
C SER A 44 35.01 7.93 72.10
N GLY A 45 33.98 8.19 72.91
CA GLY A 45 32.57 7.97 72.59
C GLY A 45 31.98 8.92 71.55
N ALA A 46 32.71 9.96 71.11
CA ALA A 46 32.29 10.87 70.04
C ALA A 46 32.39 10.26 68.62
N ASN A 47 32.26 8.94 68.51
CA ASN A 47 32.40 8.15 67.30
C ASN A 47 31.07 8.01 66.54
N PHE A 48 30.49 9.14 66.14
CA PHE A 48 29.23 9.22 65.39
C PHE A 48 29.16 10.53 64.60
N ASP A 49 28.23 10.64 63.65
CA ASP A 49 28.01 11.87 62.87
C ASP A 49 27.56 13.05 63.77
N PRO A 50 28.28 14.19 63.82
CA PRO A 50 27.87 15.34 64.60
C PRO A 50 26.47 15.88 64.26
N GLN A 51 25.96 15.62 63.05
CA GLN A 51 24.62 16.02 62.63
C GLN A 51 23.51 15.03 63.06
N ASP A 52 23.87 13.84 63.56
CA ASP A 52 22.92 12.93 64.18
C ASP A 52 22.53 13.49 65.56
N SER A 53 21.37 14.14 65.59
CA SER A 53 20.85 14.77 66.80
C SER A 53 20.55 13.78 67.93
N SER A 54 20.31 12.50 67.61
CA SER A 54 20.05 11.47 68.62
C SER A 54 21.34 10.98 69.26
N ALA A 55 22.33 10.62 68.46
CA ALA A 55 23.66 10.22 68.93
C ALA A 55 24.37 11.37 69.67
N LEU A 56 24.23 12.60 69.17
CA LEU A 56 24.75 13.79 69.84
C LEU A 56 24.08 14.01 71.19
N LEU A 57 22.76 13.83 71.29
CA LEU A 57 22.04 13.96 72.55
C LEU A 57 22.48 12.89 73.56
N ASP A 58 22.59 11.63 73.15
CA ASP A 58 23.00 10.52 74.00
C ASP A 58 24.44 10.70 74.52
N TRP A 59 25.34 11.18 73.65
CA TRP A 59 26.70 11.53 74.02
C TRP A 59 26.76 12.70 75.01
N LEU A 60 25.97 13.76 74.77
CA LEU A 60 25.91 14.91 75.68
C LEU A 60 25.24 14.57 77.02
N ASP A 61 24.24 13.70 77.04
CA ASP A 61 23.55 13.25 78.27
C ASP A 61 24.45 12.40 79.17
N SER A 62 25.47 11.76 78.59
CA SER A 62 26.49 10.97 79.29
C SER A 62 27.78 11.76 79.58
N CYS A 63 27.76 13.08 79.41
CA CYS A 63 28.93 13.95 79.59
C CYS A 63 29.60 13.80 80.96
N ALA A 64 30.86 13.31 80.94
CA ALA A 64 31.69 13.11 82.12
C ALA A 64 32.65 14.29 82.41
N LEU A 65 32.58 15.36 81.61
CA LEU A 65 33.44 16.53 81.75
C LEU A 65 33.14 17.33 83.04
N GLN A 66 34.19 17.81 83.69
CA GLN A 66 34.05 18.80 84.76
C GLN A 66 33.86 20.19 84.16
N LEU A 67 32.59 20.57 83.99
CA LEU A 67 32.20 21.86 83.45
C LEU A 67 31.92 22.85 84.58
N ASP A 68 32.35 24.10 84.40
CA ASP A 68 31.94 25.18 85.29
C ASP A 68 30.43 25.49 85.18
N ILE A 69 29.91 26.32 86.08
CA ILE A 69 28.48 26.66 86.15
C ILE A 69 27.97 27.28 84.82
N HIS A 70 28.80 28.07 84.14
CA HIS A 70 28.45 28.72 82.89
C HIS A 70 28.50 27.74 81.71
N GLN A 71 29.50 26.88 81.64
CA GLN A 71 29.66 25.78 80.69
C GLN A 71 28.52 24.76 80.79
N ALA A 72 28.21 24.30 81.99
CA ALA A 72 27.12 23.37 82.25
C ALA A 72 25.76 23.97 81.86
N SER A 73 25.54 25.26 82.12
CA SER A 73 24.33 25.98 81.70
C SER A 73 24.23 26.11 80.17
N ALA A 74 25.33 26.39 79.48
CA ALA A 74 25.37 26.45 78.01
C ALA A 74 25.10 25.07 77.39
N LEU A 75 25.71 24.02 77.94
CA LEU A 75 25.51 22.64 77.49
C LEU A 75 24.05 22.19 77.71
N GLN A 76 23.49 22.39 78.91
CA GLN A 76 22.09 22.07 79.21
C GLN A 76 21.10 22.77 78.28
N LYS A 77 21.41 24.00 77.85
CA LYS A 77 20.58 24.75 76.90
C LYS A 77 20.58 24.09 75.53
N ILE A 78 21.73 23.57 75.07
CA ILE A 78 21.89 22.80 73.84
C ILE A 78 21.19 21.44 73.95
N THR A 79 21.43 20.70 75.04
CA THR A 79 20.78 19.40 75.32
C THR A 79 19.24 19.52 75.35
N ARG A 80 18.69 20.60 75.93
CA ARG A 80 17.25 20.86 75.92
C ARG A 80 16.70 21.16 74.51
N ASP A 81 17.49 21.84 73.69
CA ASP A 81 17.12 22.14 72.29
C ASP A 81 17.11 20.85 71.45
N LEU A 82 18.07 19.94 71.69
CA LEU A 82 18.09 18.59 71.11
C LEU A 82 16.87 17.76 71.53
N ARG A 83 16.52 17.72 72.83
CA ARG A 83 15.34 16.99 73.35
C ARG A 83 14.00 17.49 72.80
N SER A 84 13.95 18.68 72.19
CA SER A 84 12.73 19.22 71.60
C SER A 84 12.29 18.50 70.31
N GLY A 85 13.16 17.65 69.73
CA GLY A 85 12.93 16.96 68.46
C GLY A 85 13.06 17.86 67.22
N LYS A 86 13.30 19.17 67.39
CA LYS A 86 13.60 20.14 66.32
C LYS A 86 14.76 21.05 66.75
N PRO A 87 15.99 20.51 66.88
CA PRO A 87 17.14 21.31 67.27
C PRO A 87 17.39 22.45 66.29
N ARG A 88 17.99 23.54 66.79
CA ARG A 88 18.39 24.71 66.00
C ARG A 88 19.88 24.95 66.14
N PRO A 89 20.73 24.11 65.52
CA PRO A 89 22.18 24.14 65.67
C PRO A 89 22.82 25.50 65.33
N GLN A 90 22.23 26.25 64.40
CA GLN A 90 22.66 27.61 64.05
C GLN A 90 22.69 28.59 65.24
N LYS A 91 21.88 28.34 66.29
CA LYS A 91 21.86 29.16 67.50
C LYS A 91 22.91 28.75 68.52
N TRP A 92 23.50 27.56 68.40
CA TRP A 92 24.40 27.00 69.40
C TRP A 92 25.70 27.79 69.49
N LYS A 93 26.26 28.27 68.37
CA LYS A 93 27.42 29.19 68.38
C LYS A 93 27.20 30.41 69.27
N ALA A 94 26.00 30.99 69.25
CA ALA A 94 25.65 32.13 70.09
C ALA A 94 25.40 31.74 71.56
N TRP A 95 25.07 30.47 71.85
CA TRP A 95 24.89 29.97 73.22
C TRP A 95 26.18 29.46 73.84
N MET A 96 27.13 29.03 73.01
CA MET A 96 28.47 28.63 73.40
C MET A 96 29.33 29.84 73.74
N ASN A 97 29.12 31.01 73.11
CA ASN A 97 29.94 32.19 73.40
C ASN A 97 29.60 32.84 74.77
N PRO A 98 30.57 33.04 75.69
CA PRO A 98 31.98 32.62 75.63
C PRO A 98 32.25 31.27 76.30
N SER A 99 31.26 30.70 77.01
CA SER A 99 31.44 29.58 77.94
C SER A 99 31.99 28.28 77.33
N LEU A 100 31.64 27.91 76.10
CA LEU A 100 32.05 26.69 75.40
C LEU A 100 32.83 27.01 74.11
N MET A 101 33.56 28.12 74.09
CA MET A 101 34.45 28.53 72.98
C MET A 101 35.90 28.56 73.46
N ASP A 102 36.84 28.31 72.54
CA ASP A 102 38.28 28.31 72.80
C ASP A 102 38.71 27.32 73.91
N LEU A 103 38.08 26.14 73.96
CA LEU A 103 38.42 25.10 74.93
C LEU A 103 39.82 24.53 74.63
N SER A 104 40.65 24.37 75.68
CA SER A 104 42.03 23.89 75.53
C SER A 104 42.15 22.37 75.73
N GLY A 105 43.04 21.73 74.97
CA GLY A 105 43.33 20.29 75.08
C GLY A 105 42.15 19.44 74.59
N ASP A 106 41.96 18.26 75.18
CA ASP A 106 40.97 17.27 74.73
C ASP A 106 39.51 17.77 74.80
N TYR A 107 39.24 18.80 75.61
CA TYR A 107 37.93 19.44 75.71
C TYR A 107 37.53 20.22 74.45
N SER A 108 38.50 20.58 73.58
CA SER A 108 38.23 21.15 72.25
C SER A 108 37.40 20.22 71.36
N LEU A 109 37.40 18.90 71.63
CA LEU A 109 36.55 17.94 70.93
C LEU A 109 35.05 18.23 71.13
N LEU A 110 34.64 18.65 72.33
CA LEU A 110 33.25 19.05 72.60
C LEU A 110 32.86 20.29 71.78
N GLU A 111 33.74 21.28 71.74
CA GLU A 111 33.54 22.49 70.94
C GLU A 111 33.45 22.13 69.45
N ALA A 112 34.37 21.30 68.95
CA ALA A 112 34.42 20.85 67.57
C ALA A 112 33.15 20.09 67.16
N MET A 113 32.68 19.14 67.99
CA MET A 113 31.45 18.37 67.77
C MET A 113 30.21 19.27 67.71
N LEU A 114 30.07 20.21 68.66
CA LEU A 114 28.95 21.14 68.69
C LEU A 114 28.95 22.12 67.50
N MET A 115 30.12 22.56 67.06
CA MET A 115 30.29 23.43 65.91
C MET A 115 30.04 22.68 64.59
N ALA A 116 30.49 21.43 64.49
CA ALA A 116 30.24 20.55 63.35
C ALA A 116 28.76 20.17 63.21
N ALA A 117 28.07 19.91 64.33
CA ALA A 117 26.62 19.74 64.36
C ALA A 117 25.88 21.00 63.84
N GLY A 118 26.49 22.17 64.05
CA GLY A 118 26.05 23.47 63.52
C GLY A 118 26.34 23.73 62.04
N GLY A 119 27.14 22.88 61.39
CA GLY A 119 27.63 23.09 60.03
C GLY A 119 28.57 24.30 59.89
N VAL A 120 29.33 24.64 60.94
CA VAL A 120 30.22 25.81 60.94
C VAL A 120 31.60 25.41 60.39
N GLU A 121 32.05 26.02 59.28
CA GLU A 121 33.32 25.71 58.60
C GLU A 121 34.57 25.74 59.51
N GLN A 122 34.53 26.54 60.58
CA GLN A 122 35.62 26.68 61.55
C GLN A 122 35.82 25.41 62.42
N SER A 123 34.88 24.44 62.38
CA SER A 123 35.00 23.22 63.18
C SER A 123 36.21 22.37 62.82
N THR A 124 36.63 22.34 61.55
CA THR A 124 37.78 21.54 61.08
C THR A 124 39.08 22.01 61.75
N SER A 125 39.31 23.32 61.82
CA SER A 125 40.48 23.88 62.52
C SER A 125 40.43 23.66 64.05
N ILE A 126 39.25 23.47 64.62
CA ILE A 126 39.09 23.16 66.05
C ILE A 126 39.39 21.67 66.29
N PHE A 127 38.94 20.78 65.42
CA PHE A 127 39.32 19.36 65.45
C PHE A 127 40.84 19.17 65.39
N GLU A 128 41.54 19.92 64.53
CA GLU A 128 43.01 19.90 64.42
C GLU A 128 43.75 20.40 65.66
N SER A 129 43.06 21.09 66.58
CA SER A 129 43.65 21.62 67.83
C SER A 129 43.61 20.66 69.03
N VAL A 130 43.02 19.47 68.85
CA VAL A 130 42.96 18.41 69.87
C VAL A 130 44.33 17.72 69.98
N ASP A 131 44.98 17.82 71.14
CA ASP A 131 46.42 17.51 71.34
C ASP A 131 46.69 16.11 71.96
N SER A 132 45.75 15.16 71.81
CA SER A 132 45.79 13.83 72.44
C SER A 132 46.08 12.71 71.44
N ASP A 133 47.18 11.98 71.63
CA ASP A 133 47.56 10.83 70.79
C ASP A 133 46.44 9.77 70.68
N ASN A 134 45.65 9.59 71.76
CA ASN A 134 44.57 8.61 71.81
C ASN A 134 43.31 9.03 71.03
N LEU A 135 43.17 10.31 70.68
CA LEU A 135 42.02 10.86 69.96
C LEU A 135 42.34 11.19 68.49
N GLN A 136 43.61 11.08 68.09
CA GLN A 136 44.06 11.45 66.75
C GLN A 136 43.29 10.73 65.63
N GLY A 137 43.04 9.42 65.78
CA GLY A 137 42.27 8.65 64.79
C GLY A 137 40.80 9.11 64.68
N LEU A 138 40.20 9.56 65.79
CA LEU A 138 38.83 10.08 65.81
C LEU A 138 38.75 11.48 65.17
N VAL A 139 39.74 12.32 65.45
CA VAL A 139 39.91 13.65 64.84
C VAL A 139 40.08 13.53 63.33
N GLU A 140 40.95 12.62 62.86
CA GLU A 140 41.15 12.34 61.43
C GLU A 140 39.86 11.87 60.74
N ALA A 141 39.05 11.05 61.40
CA ALA A 141 37.77 10.60 60.86
C ALA A 141 36.77 11.77 60.73
N HIS A 142 36.65 12.63 61.74
CA HIS A 142 35.77 13.81 61.70
C HIS A 142 36.19 14.85 60.67
N THR A 143 37.50 15.12 60.54
CA THR A 143 38.02 16.04 59.50
C THR A 143 37.78 15.47 58.10
N THR A 144 37.92 14.14 57.93
CA THR A 144 37.56 13.46 56.67
C THR A 144 36.07 13.63 56.35
N LEU A 145 35.16 13.38 57.31
CA LEU A 145 33.72 13.58 57.11
C LEU A 145 33.38 15.03 56.71
N LEU A 146 33.96 16.01 57.40
CA LEU A 146 33.72 17.43 57.13
C LEU A 146 34.29 17.88 55.78
N SER A 147 35.47 17.40 55.40
CA SER A 147 36.06 17.72 54.08
C SER A 147 35.25 17.14 52.93
N LEU A 148 34.70 15.93 53.07
CA LEU A 148 33.77 15.35 52.10
C LEU A 148 32.49 16.20 52.00
N ARG A 149 31.92 16.65 53.12
CA ARG A 149 30.75 17.54 53.11
C ARG A 149 31.02 18.91 52.47
N ALA A 150 32.26 19.38 52.52
CA ALA A 150 32.70 20.59 51.83
C ALA A 150 32.98 20.37 50.33
N GLY A 151 32.85 19.13 49.83
CA GLY A 151 33.00 18.77 48.42
C GLY A 151 34.42 18.35 48.00
N SER A 152 35.34 18.09 48.95
CA SER A 152 36.68 17.60 48.63
C SER A 152 36.65 16.13 48.19
N THR A 153 37.48 15.79 47.20
CA THR A 153 37.65 14.42 46.67
C THR A 153 39.02 13.81 46.95
N GLU A 154 39.92 14.54 47.63
CA GLU A 154 41.34 14.15 47.78
C GLU A 154 41.54 12.81 48.51
N ASN A 155 40.62 12.44 49.41
CA ASN A 155 40.69 11.21 50.21
C ASN A 155 39.54 10.23 49.93
N TRP A 156 38.86 10.36 48.78
CA TRP A 156 37.66 9.59 48.48
C TRP A 156 37.88 8.07 48.55
N GLN A 157 39.00 7.58 48.01
CA GLN A 157 39.33 6.15 47.97
C GLN A 157 39.61 5.58 49.37
N GLN A 158 40.21 6.38 50.24
CA GLN A 158 40.47 6.02 51.64
C GLN A 158 39.18 6.05 52.47
N ALA A 159 38.26 6.97 52.16
CA ALA A 159 36.97 7.11 52.82
C ALA A 159 36.03 5.91 52.55
N ILE A 160 36.01 5.37 51.33
CA ILE A 160 35.20 4.19 51.00
C ILE A 160 35.79 2.88 51.55
N SER A 161 37.10 2.83 51.81
CA SER A 161 37.79 1.63 52.31
C SER A 161 37.86 1.54 53.85
N GLN A 162 37.19 2.45 54.57
CA GLN A 162 37.12 2.34 56.03
C GLN A 162 36.21 1.18 56.42
N ASP A 163 36.77 0.11 56.98
CA ASP A 163 36.05 -1.12 57.41
C ASP A 163 35.39 -1.00 58.81
N GLY A 164 35.21 0.22 59.33
CA GLY A 164 34.57 0.45 60.62
C GLY A 164 33.06 0.25 60.55
N ASP A 165 32.51 -0.65 61.39
CA ASP A 165 31.05 -0.80 61.56
C ASP A 165 30.46 0.26 62.52
N ASP A 166 31.30 1.20 62.97
CA ASP A 166 30.89 2.31 63.83
C ASP A 166 30.10 3.39 63.06
N ASN A 167 29.44 4.25 63.84
CA ASN A 167 28.50 5.22 63.28
C ASN A 167 29.20 6.32 62.48
N LEU A 168 30.48 6.63 62.78
CA LEU A 168 31.25 7.66 62.08
C LEU A 168 31.77 7.16 60.74
N SER A 169 32.34 5.94 60.67
CA SER A 169 32.77 5.32 59.42
C SER A 169 31.60 5.15 58.45
N LYS A 170 30.42 4.77 58.92
CA LYS A 170 29.19 4.73 58.09
C LYS A 170 28.84 6.10 57.52
N ALA A 171 28.92 7.17 58.32
CA ALA A 171 28.64 8.52 57.86
C ALA A 171 29.66 9.00 56.80
N ILE A 172 30.94 8.67 56.99
CA ILE A 172 32.02 8.96 56.03
C ILE A 172 31.76 8.24 54.71
N GLN A 173 31.42 6.95 54.73
CA GLN A 173 31.10 6.19 53.52
C GLN A 173 29.89 6.77 52.78
N ILE A 174 28.81 7.12 53.48
CA ILE A 174 27.62 7.71 52.86
C ILE A 174 27.96 9.03 52.16
N GLU A 175 28.69 9.93 52.82
CA GLU A 175 29.08 11.22 52.22
C GLU A 175 30.10 11.05 51.08
N ALA A 176 31.00 10.08 51.18
CA ALA A 176 31.90 9.73 50.08
C ALA A 176 31.11 9.28 48.84
N TRP A 177 30.15 8.37 48.99
CA TRP A 177 29.35 7.87 47.86
C TRP A 177 28.39 8.93 47.28
N LYS A 178 27.90 9.88 48.08
CA LYS A 178 27.14 11.03 47.58
C LYS A 178 27.96 11.91 46.64
N ASN A 179 29.25 12.10 46.94
CA ASN A 179 30.18 12.94 46.18
C ASN A 179 30.97 12.16 45.11
N PHE A 180 30.46 11.01 44.66
CA PHE A 180 31.10 10.26 43.58
C PHE A 180 31.26 11.11 42.31
N GLN A 181 32.45 11.05 41.69
CA GLN A 181 32.76 11.68 40.40
C GLN A 181 33.26 10.66 39.39
N ALA A 182 32.86 10.82 38.13
CA ALA A 182 33.29 9.96 37.03
C ALA A 182 34.81 10.06 36.83
N GLY A 183 35.54 8.97 37.06
CA GLY A 183 37.01 8.91 36.99
C GLY A 183 37.68 8.26 38.22
N ASN A 184 36.96 8.17 39.35
CA ASN A 184 37.43 7.44 40.54
C ASN A 184 37.30 5.92 40.30
N THR A 185 38.33 5.29 39.72
CA THR A 185 38.29 3.89 39.28
C THR A 185 38.21 2.91 40.46
N THR A 186 37.12 2.15 40.53
CA THR A 186 36.87 1.05 41.48
C THR A 186 36.24 -0.13 40.75
N ASP A 187 36.37 -1.33 41.32
CA ASP A 187 35.78 -2.55 40.77
C ASP A 187 34.25 -2.59 40.92
N ALA A 188 33.60 -3.46 40.14
CA ALA A 188 32.14 -3.55 40.07
C ALA A 188 31.47 -3.87 41.42
N ASP A 189 32.11 -4.71 42.26
CA ASP A 189 31.54 -5.08 43.56
C ASP A 189 31.60 -3.91 44.55
N THR A 190 32.67 -3.11 44.51
CA THR A 190 32.81 -1.91 45.34
C THR A 190 31.77 -0.85 44.96
N LEU A 191 31.53 -0.65 43.67
CA LEU A 191 30.51 0.29 43.17
C LEU A 191 29.08 -0.14 43.55
N LEU A 192 28.78 -1.45 43.46
CA LEU A 192 27.49 -2.00 43.89
C LEU A 192 27.26 -1.82 45.39
N LYS A 193 28.27 -2.10 46.21
CA LYS A 193 28.22 -1.86 47.66
C LYS A 193 27.97 -0.39 47.97
N GLY A 194 28.59 0.53 47.21
CA GLY A 194 28.35 1.96 47.35
C GLY A 194 26.89 2.36 47.10
N MET A 195 26.26 1.79 46.07
CA MET A 195 24.83 1.97 45.82
C MET A 195 23.97 1.41 46.95
N GLU A 196 24.31 0.23 47.49
CA GLU A 196 23.59 -0.41 48.59
C GLU A 196 23.68 0.43 49.88
N ILE A 197 24.85 0.99 50.19
CA ILE A 197 25.06 1.89 51.33
C ILE A 197 24.15 3.12 51.24
N LEU A 198 24.11 3.77 50.06
CA LEU A 198 23.23 4.91 49.84
C LEU A 198 21.74 4.53 49.97
N GLN A 199 21.34 3.40 49.40
CA GLN A 199 19.97 2.93 49.43
C GLN A 199 19.50 2.58 50.85
N ASN A 200 20.33 1.89 51.63
CA ASN A 200 20.05 1.55 53.03
C ASN A 200 19.95 2.80 53.92
N ALA A 201 20.68 3.86 53.57
CA ALA A 201 20.60 5.17 54.23
C ALA A 201 19.45 6.06 53.71
N GLY A 202 18.63 5.59 52.77
CA GLY A 202 17.48 6.32 52.23
C GLY A 202 17.82 7.37 51.15
N TYR A 203 19.03 7.33 50.58
CA TYR A 203 19.46 8.22 49.51
C TYR A 203 19.37 7.54 48.13
N ILE A 204 19.16 8.37 47.10
CA ILE A 204 19.14 7.94 45.70
C ILE A 204 20.54 8.17 45.12
N ALA A 205 21.17 7.11 44.61
CA ALA A 205 22.45 7.21 43.90
C ALA A 205 22.36 8.18 42.70
N SER A 206 23.42 8.96 42.48
CA SER A 206 23.52 9.87 41.33
C SER A 206 23.58 9.12 40.00
N ASP A 207 23.15 9.76 38.91
CA ASP A 207 23.20 9.15 37.57
C ASP A 207 24.64 8.81 37.16
N ALA A 208 25.63 9.62 37.55
CA ALA A 208 27.04 9.35 37.34
C ALA A 208 27.51 8.05 38.02
N LEU A 209 27.10 7.80 39.27
CA LEU A 209 27.42 6.56 39.99
C LEU A 209 26.72 5.37 39.33
N ARG A 210 25.43 5.51 38.97
CA ARG A 210 24.66 4.46 38.32
C ARG A 210 25.25 4.06 36.97
N TRP A 211 25.65 5.02 36.14
CA TRP A 211 26.30 4.74 34.85
C TRP A 211 27.70 4.12 35.02
N ALA A 212 28.47 4.52 36.03
CA ALA A 212 29.74 3.87 36.36
C ALA A 212 29.55 2.41 36.79
N VAL A 213 28.52 2.12 37.59
CA VAL A 213 28.15 0.75 37.99
C VAL A 213 27.75 -0.07 36.77
N ILE A 214 26.90 0.48 35.89
CA ILE A 214 26.47 -0.18 34.64
C ILE A 214 27.69 -0.49 33.77
N ALA A 215 28.59 0.46 33.55
CA ALA A 215 29.81 0.25 32.75
C ALA A 215 30.69 -0.87 33.33
N ALA A 216 30.92 -0.84 34.64
CA ALA A 216 31.71 -1.86 35.34
C ALA A 216 31.05 -3.25 35.25
N LEU A 217 29.74 -3.37 35.49
CA LEU A 217 29.03 -4.65 35.41
C LEU A 217 29.01 -5.24 34.00
N THR A 218 28.89 -4.40 32.96
CA THR A 218 28.95 -4.83 31.57
C THR A 218 30.34 -5.41 31.25
N SER A 219 31.42 -4.77 31.72
CA SER A 219 32.79 -5.30 31.52
C SER A 219 33.08 -6.63 32.21
N VAL A 220 32.34 -6.97 33.28
CA VAL A 220 32.48 -8.22 34.05
C VAL A 220 31.38 -9.24 33.69
N ASN A 221 30.57 -8.94 32.66
CA ASN A 221 29.54 -9.83 32.11
C ASN A 221 28.40 -10.18 33.10
N ARG A 222 28.00 -9.24 33.97
CA ARG A 222 26.91 -9.39 34.97
C ARG A 222 25.59 -8.74 34.51
N GLY A 223 25.10 -9.14 33.34
CA GLY A 223 23.99 -8.46 32.64
C GLY A 223 22.68 -8.30 33.41
N VAL A 224 22.27 -9.27 34.23
CA VAL A 224 20.97 -9.22 34.96
C VAL A 224 20.89 -8.03 35.92
N GLU A 225 21.99 -7.74 36.62
CA GLU A 225 22.06 -6.63 37.58
C GLU A 225 22.06 -5.29 36.84
N THR A 226 22.77 -5.22 35.71
CA THR A 226 22.84 -4.04 34.84
C THR A 226 21.46 -3.61 34.34
N VAL A 227 20.62 -4.55 33.90
CA VAL A 227 19.26 -4.26 33.41
C VAL A 227 18.41 -3.59 34.49
N SER A 228 18.55 -4.02 35.77
CA SER A 228 17.75 -3.48 36.87
C SER A 228 18.07 -2.02 37.18
N ILE A 229 19.34 -1.62 37.05
CA ILE A 229 19.83 -0.27 37.33
C ILE A 229 19.51 0.68 36.17
N LEU A 230 19.52 0.18 34.92
CA LEU A 230 19.22 0.97 33.73
C LEU A 230 17.74 1.43 33.67
N ARG A 231 16.83 0.75 34.38
CA ARG A 231 15.41 1.12 34.44
C ARG A 231 15.19 2.52 35.00
N GLY A 232 14.79 3.44 34.13
CA GLY A 232 14.43 4.82 34.49
C GLY A 232 15.55 5.84 34.37
N LEU A 233 16.72 5.46 33.83
CA LEU A 233 17.79 6.39 33.48
C LEU A 233 17.60 6.97 32.07
N GLU A 234 17.88 8.27 31.90
CA GLU A 234 17.98 8.90 30.58
C GLU A 234 19.38 8.72 30.00
N ILE A 235 19.46 8.50 28.69
CA ILE A 235 20.72 8.39 27.93
C ILE A 235 21.02 9.76 27.34
N ASN A 236 22.13 10.36 27.73
CA ASN A 236 22.48 11.75 27.42
C ASN A 236 23.79 11.91 26.63
N ASN A 237 24.67 10.91 26.62
CA ASN A 237 25.95 10.96 25.89
C ASN A 237 26.26 9.68 25.09
N GLU A 238 27.37 9.69 24.36
CA GLU A 238 27.78 8.61 23.44
C GLU A 238 28.21 7.34 24.16
N ASP A 239 28.94 7.46 25.26
CA ASP A 239 29.40 6.31 26.05
C ASP A 239 28.21 5.55 26.64
N GLU A 240 27.23 6.27 27.20
CA GLU A 240 25.98 5.72 27.71
C GLU A 240 25.17 5.01 26.61
N MET A 241 25.13 5.59 25.40
CA MET A 241 24.44 4.98 24.26
C MET A 241 25.11 3.69 23.81
N ASN A 242 26.44 3.68 23.69
CA ASN A 242 27.20 2.48 23.29
C ASN A 242 27.03 1.34 24.31
N ILE A 243 27.04 1.67 25.60
CA ILE A 243 26.78 0.70 26.68
C ILE A 243 25.35 0.12 26.54
N ALA A 244 24.35 0.97 26.33
CA ALA A 244 22.97 0.53 26.18
C ALA A 244 22.76 -0.34 24.93
N VAL A 245 23.39 0.01 23.79
CA VAL A 245 23.34 -0.75 22.54
C VAL A 245 23.98 -2.14 22.70
N ASN A 246 25.12 -2.23 23.39
CA ASN A 246 25.75 -3.52 23.66
C ASN A 246 24.86 -4.39 24.55
N LEU A 247 24.26 -3.82 25.60
CA LEU A 247 23.38 -4.54 26.53
C LEU A 247 22.12 -5.08 25.85
N ILE A 248 21.49 -4.30 24.97
CA ILE A 248 20.31 -4.77 24.27
C ILE A 248 20.64 -5.88 23.25
N SER A 249 21.84 -5.87 22.66
CA SER A 249 22.28 -6.93 21.77
C SER A 249 22.32 -8.31 22.45
N GLU A 250 22.56 -8.34 23.76
CA GLU A 250 22.63 -9.57 24.57
C GLU A 250 21.30 -9.96 25.23
N THR A 251 20.50 -8.97 25.64
CA THR A 251 19.31 -9.18 26.50
C THR A 251 17.97 -9.07 25.77
N ASN A 252 17.92 -8.32 24.66
CA ASN A 252 16.72 -7.99 23.91
C ASN A 252 15.56 -7.42 24.77
N ASP A 253 15.89 -6.70 25.86
CA ASP A 253 14.90 -6.14 26.80
C ASP A 253 14.23 -4.87 26.23
N SER A 254 12.89 -4.90 26.16
CA SER A 254 12.05 -3.81 25.67
C SER A 254 12.23 -2.46 26.40
N ILE A 255 12.57 -2.47 27.69
CA ILE A 255 12.73 -1.23 28.46
C ILE A 255 14.01 -0.51 28.05
N ILE A 256 15.08 -1.26 27.77
CA ILE A 256 16.34 -0.72 27.25
C ILE A 256 16.09 -0.15 25.85
N GLN A 257 15.30 -0.84 25.04
CA GLN A 257 14.91 -0.37 23.70
C GLN A 257 14.22 1.00 23.78
N ASP A 258 13.24 1.15 24.67
CA ASP A 258 12.52 2.41 24.86
C ASP A 258 13.43 3.55 25.32
N SER A 259 14.38 3.26 26.23
CA SER A 259 15.37 4.25 26.68
C SER A 259 16.29 4.70 25.54
N ILE A 260 16.77 3.77 24.72
CA ILE A 260 17.58 4.06 23.52
C ILE A 260 16.78 4.93 22.54
N LEU A 261 15.53 4.56 22.24
CA LEU A 261 14.67 5.30 21.31
C LEU A 261 14.38 6.73 21.80
N LYS A 262 14.20 6.93 23.12
CA LYS A 262 14.06 8.27 23.72
C LYS A 262 15.36 9.07 23.65
N GLY A 263 16.51 8.45 23.92
CA GLY A 263 17.82 9.09 23.80
C GLY A 263 18.12 9.54 22.37
N LEU A 264 17.83 8.68 21.38
CA LEU A 264 17.98 8.99 19.95
C LEU A 264 17.15 10.18 19.49
N ALA A 265 16.01 10.47 20.13
CA ALA A 265 15.22 11.65 19.77
C ALA A 265 15.95 12.96 20.10
N LYS A 266 16.80 12.97 21.14
CA LYS A 266 17.54 14.16 21.61
C LYS A 266 19.01 14.19 21.18
N SER A 267 19.52 13.12 20.57
CA SER A 267 20.93 12.96 20.20
C SER A 267 21.38 13.88 19.06
N SER A 268 22.70 14.07 18.94
CA SER A 268 23.33 14.66 17.74
C SER A 268 23.25 13.72 16.54
N ASP A 269 23.46 14.25 15.33
CA ASP A 269 23.47 13.45 14.11
C ASP A 269 24.65 12.46 14.10
N GLU A 270 25.81 12.84 14.66
CA GLU A 270 27.01 11.99 14.75
C GLU A 270 26.77 10.75 15.63
N LEU A 271 26.13 10.92 16.79
CA LEU A 271 25.75 9.82 17.67
C LEU A 271 24.64 8.96 17.04
N THR A 272 23.73 9.58 16.29
CA THR A 272 22.68 8.85 15.58
C THR A 272 23.30 7.98 14.46
N LEU A 273 24.31 8.50 13.78
CA LEU A 273 25.04 7.80 12.72
C LEU A 273 25.84 6.61 13.27
N SER A 274 26.51 6.76 14.42
CA SER A 274 27.23 5.65 15.06
C SER A 274 26.28 4.51 15.45
N VAL A 275 25.09 4.83 15.97
CA VAL A 275 24.05 3.84 16.29
C VAL A 275 23.52 3.15 15.03
N MET A 276 23.27 3.89 13.94
CA MET A 276 22.80 3.31 12.67
C MET A 276 23.80 2.30 12.09
N ARG A 277 25.10 2.62 12.15
CA ARG A 277 26.19 1.79 11.62
C ARG A 277 26.55 0.60 12.52
N ASN A 278 26.14 0.61 13.79
CA ASN A 278 26.45 -0.46 14.71
C ASN A 278 25.66 -1.74 14.38
N SER A 279 26.35 -2.77 13.87
CA SER A 279 25.74 -4.05 13.50
C SER A 279 25.24 -4.89 14.69
N SER A 280 25.74 -4.62 15.89
CA SER A 280 25.26 -5.24 17.13
C SER A 280 23.93 -4.64 17.61
N ALA A 281 23.58 -3.44 17.14
CA ALA A 281 22.31 -2.82 17.50
C ALA A 281 21.13 -3.56 16.85
N PRO A 282 20.03 -3.81 17.59
CA PRO A 282 18.79 -4.33 17.02
C PRO A 282 18.32 -3.49 15.84
N LEU A 283 17.79 -4.17 14.82
CA LEU A 283 17.44 -3.56 13.55
C LEU A 283 16.39 -2.45 13.67
N GLU A 284 15.45 -2.56 14.60
CA GLU A 284 14.45 -1.52 14.91
C GLU A 284 15.08 -0.21 15.42
N ILE A 285 16.14 -0.30 16.22
CA ILE A 285 16.88 0.87 16.70
C ILE A 285 17.62 1.52 15.52
N ARG A 286 18.30 0.71 14.71
CA ARG A 286 19.02 1.18 13.52
C ARG A 286 18.07 1.85 12.53
N LYS A 287 16.89 1.26 12.30
CA LYS A 287 15.81 1.82 11.48
C LYS A 287 15.33 3.17 12.00
N LYS A 288 15.16 3.32 13.32
CA LYS A 288 14.78 4.62 13.91
C LYS A 288 15.86 5.68 13.72
N ALA A 289 17.13 5.29 13.87
CA ALA A 289 18.27 6.17 13.61
C ALA A 289 18.31 6.59 12.13
N ALA A 290 18.18 5.65 11.20
CA ALA A 290 18.11 5.91 9.75
C ALA A 290 16.97 6.89 9.41
N LYS A 291 15.78 6.72 9.99
CA LYS A 291 14.63 7.61 9.79
C LYS A 291 14.84 9.04 10.27
N LYS A 292 15.65 9.25 11.32
CA LYS A 292 16.03 10.59 11.78
C LYS A 292 17.03 11.21 10.80
N LEU A 293 18.01 10.43 10.37
CA LEU A 293 19.09 10.90 9.50
C LEU A 293 18.64 11.11 8.04
N SER A 294 17.61 10.42 7.57
CA SER A 294 17.06 10.61 6.22
C SER A 294 16.45 12.01 6.02
N MET A 295 16.20 12.76 7.11
CA MET A 295 15.74 14.15 7.05
C MET A 295 16.90 15.16 6.96
N THR A 296 18.14 14.69 7.08
CA THR A 296 19.35 15.51 7.09
C THR A 296 20.22 15.18 5.88
N ASN A 297 20.60 16.20 5.11
CA ASN A 297 21.40 16.02 3.90
C ASN A 297 22.89 15.81 4.26
N LEU A 298 23.23 14.58 4.62
CA LEU A 298 24.57 14.19 5.08
C LEU A 298 25.35 13.35 4.05
N GLY A 299 24.76 13.01 2.89
CA GLY A 299 25.41 12.18 1.87
C GLY A 299 25.52 10.71 2.26
N ILE A 300 24.57 10.20 3.03
CA ILE A 300 24.53 8.83 3.57
C ILE A 300 23.30 8.04 3.08
N GLU A 301 22.67 8.49 2.00
CA GLU A 301 21.39 7.99 1.50
C GLU A 301 21.47 6.48 1.18
N GLU A 302 22.63 6.01 0.69
CA GLU A 302 22.87 4.59 0.40
C GLU A 302 22.87 3.73 1.66
N GLU A 303 23.51 4.20 2.74
CA GLU A 303 23.54 3.50 4.02
C GLU A 303 22.14 3.47 4.66
N VAL A 304 21.36 4.54 4.48
CA VAL A 304 19.96 4.58 4.90
C VAL A 304 19.12 3.55 4.14
N LEU A 305 19.32 3.42 2.82
CA LEU A 305 18.68 2.37 2.02
C LEU A 305 19.06 0.96 2.50
N ASP A 306 20.30 0.73 2.92
CA ASP A 306 20.73 -0.57 3.45
C ASP A 306 19.91 -0.97 4.69
N ILE A 307 19.75 -0.03 5.63
CA ILE A 307 18.97 -0.28 6.85
C ILE A 307 17.50 -0.53 6.53
N TYR A 308 16.90 0.26 5.64
CA TYR A 308 15.50 0.05 5.26
C TYR A 308 15.31 -1.28 4.51
N THR A 309 16.28 -1.70 3.71
CA THR A 309 16.23 -3.00 3.03
C THR A 309 16.32 -4.15 4.01
N LEU A 310 17.29 -4.11 4.94
CA LEU A 310 17.44 -5.13 5.99
C LEU A 310 16.18 -5.24 6.85
N SER A 311 15.57 -4.11 7.19
CA SER A 311 14.35 -4.04 8.02
C SER A 311 13.06 -4.25 7.25
N ALA A 312 13.14 -4.52 5.93
CA ALA A 312 12.00 -4.60 5.03
C ALA A 312 11.03 -3.39 5.16
N ASP A 313 11.58 -2.20 5.44
CA ASP A 313 10.83 -0.96 5.58
C ASP A 313 10.53 -0.34 4.22
N VAL A 314 9.52 -0.90 3.53
CA VAL A 314 9.10 -0.48 2.20
C VAL A 314 8.72 1.00 2.15
N ASP A 315 8.13 1.52 3.23
CA ASP A 315 7.78 2.93 3.33
C ASP A 315 9.02 3.82 3.36
N GLY A 316 10.01 3.47 4.19
CA GLY A 316 11.28 4.16 4.29
C GLY A 316 12.01 4.16 2.94
N LEU A 317 12.09 2.99 2.28
CA LEU A 317 12.66 2.86 0.94
C LEU A 317 11.93 3.76 -0.07
N SER A 318 10.59 3.74 -0.07
CA SER A 318 9.80 4.55 -0.99
C SER A 318 10.05 6.05 -0.80
N GLY A 319 10.09 6.53 0.45
CA GLY A 319 10.37 7.92 0.75
C GLY A 319 11.76 8.35 0.28
N GLU A 320 12.76 7.49 0.46
CA GLU A 320 14.14 7.77 0.06
C GLU A 320 14.29 7.83 -1.47
N PHE A 321 13.70 6.89 -2.21
CA PHE A 321 13.72 6.93 -3.67
C PHE A 321 12.97 8.13 -4.24
N LEU A 322 11.90 8.59 -3.60
CA LEU A 322 11.17 9.78 -4.03
C LEU A 322 11.96 11.06 -3.79
N ASN A 323 12.70 11.15 -2.69
CA ASN A 323 13.59 12.28 -2.40
C ASN A 323 14.84 12.29 -3.28
N HIS A 324 15.33 11.10 -3.64
CA HIS A 324 16.55 10.90 -4.43
C HIS A 324 16.30 9.94 -5.62
N PRO A 325 15.62 10.40 -6.70
CA PRO A 325 15.21 9.54 -7.82
C PRO A 325 16.36 8.81 -8.54
N ASP A 326 17.57 9.39 -8.53
CA ASP A 326 18.75 8.80 -9.17
C ASP A 326 19.16 7.46 -8.51
N LEU A 327 18.84 7.27 -7.22
CA LEU A 327 19.13 6.04 -6.49
C LEU A 327 18.34 4.84 -7.03
N ALA A 328 17.17 5.07 -7.63
CA ALA A 328 16.35 3.98 -8.20
C ALA A 328 17.08 3.27 -9.35
N SER A 329 17.87 4.01 -10.14
CA SER A 329 18.69 3.44 -11.21
C SER A 329 19.94 2.74 -10.67
N LYS A 330 20.50 3.23 -9.55
CA LYS A 330 21.70 2.67 -8.91
C LYS A 330 21.39 1.39 -8.13
N PHE A 331 20.23 1.32 -7.47
CA PHE A 331 19.77 0.18 -6.66
C PHE A 331 18.43 -0.37 -7.18
N PRO A 332 18.39 -0.88 -8.42
CA PRO A 332 17.12 -1.17 -9.10
C PRO A 332 16.33 -2.31 -8.46
N HIS A 333 16.99 -3.31 -7.88
CA HIS A 333 16.30 -4.40 -7.19
C HIS A 333 15.53 -3.90 -5.95
N ARG A 334 16.09 -2.95 -5.19
CA ARG A 334 15.42 -2.32 -4.03
C ARG A 334 14.28 -1.42 -4.45
N ALA A 335 14.41 -0.69 -5.56
CA ALA A 335 13.30 0.09 -6.11
C ALA A 335 12.15 -0.81 -6.61
N LEU A 336 12.46 -1.94 -7.24
CA LEU A 336 11.45 -2.93 -7.65
C LEU A 336 10.83 -3.64 -6.45
N LEU A 337 11.58 -3.85 -5.36
CA LEU A 337 11.03 -4.33 -4.10
C LEU A 337 9.89 -3.43 -3.61
N VAL A 338 10.11 -2.11 -3.61
CA VAL A 338 9.07 -1.13 -3.25
C VAL A 338 7.86 -1.25 -4.15
N TRP A 339 8.05 -1.36 -5.47
CA TRP A 339 6.95 -1.53 -6.41
C TRP A 339 6.05 -2.73 -6.10
N HIS A 340 6.65 -3.84 -5.65
CA HIS A 340 5.91 -5.08 -5.37
C HIS A 340 5.28 -5.12 -3.97
N LEU A 341 5.95 -4.56 -2.96
CA LEU A 341 5.54 -4.69 -1.56
C LEU A 341 4.78 -3.47 -0.99
N ILE A 342 4.74 -2.33 -1.69
CA ILE A 342 4.13 -1.13 -1.11
C ILE A 342 2.64 -1.33 -0.83
N ALA A 343 2.26 -1.05 0.41
CA ALA A 343 0.88 -1.11 0.85
C ALA A 343 0.03 -0.11 0.07
N ALA A 344 -1.15 -0.55 -0.38
CA ALA A 344 -2.03 0.24 -1.21
C ALA A 344 -2.45 1.56 -0.55
N GLU A 345 -2.63 1.56 0.78
CA GLU A 345 -3.06 2.74 1.54
C GLU A 345 -2.10 3.92 1.43
N LYS A 346 -0.80 3.64 1.26
CA LYS A 346 0.25 4.64 1.08
C LYS A 346 0.57 4.88 -0.38
N GLY A 347 0.62 3.79 -1.15
CA GLY A 347 0.99 3.86 -2.56
C GLY A 347 -0.04 4.56 -3.46
N VAL A 348 -1.32 4.59 -3.08
CA VAL A 348 -2.38 5.18 -3.91
C VAL A 348 -2.19 6.68 -4.18
N SER A 349 -1.62 7.42 -3.24
CA SER A 349 -1.38 8.87 -3.40
C SER A 349 -0.15 9.23 -4.22
N ILE A 350 0.79 8.29 -4.42
CA ILE A 350 2.10 8.51 -5.06
C ILE A 350 2.30 7.60 -6.29
N MET A 351 1.19 7.23 -6.94
CA MET A 351 1.21 6.19 -7.98
C MET A 351 2.02 6.59 -9.22
N GLN A 352 1.99 7.86 -9.61
CA GLN A 352 2.71 8.35 -10.78
C GLN A 352 4.21 8.30 -10.53
N GLU A 353 4.63 8.73 -9.34
CA GLU A 353 6.01 8.75 -8.90
C GLU A 353 6.57 7.32 -8.75
N LEU A 354 5.78 6.37 -8.23
CA LEU A 354 6.16 4.95 -8.18
C LEU A 354 6.32 4.35 -9.59
N ALA A 355 5.51 4.75 -10.55
CA ALA A 355 5.62 4.28 -11.93
C ALA A 355 6.90 4.81 -12.61
N GLU A 356 7.26 6.08 -12.36
CA GLU A 356 8.53 6.66 -12.81
C GLU A 356 9.74 5.98 -12.13
N MET A 357 9.68 5.77 -10.82
CA MET A 357 10.70 5.03 -10.06
C MET A 357 10.92 3.63 -10.65
N ARG A 358 9.85 2.89 -10.94
CA ARG A 358 9.92 1.58 -11.58
C ARG A 358 10.61 1.65 -12.94
N LYS A 359 10.27 2.66 -13.76
CA LYS A 359 10.87 2.85 -15.08
C LYS A 359 12.38 3.10 -14.98
N ASN A 360 12.79 3.95 -14.05
CA ASN A 360 14.22 4.23 -13.79
C ASN A 360 14.96 2.97 -13.31
N ALA A 361 14.36 2.21 -12.39
CA ALA A 361 14.90 0.93 -11.93
C ALA A 361 15.08 -0.08 -13.07
N ILE A 362 14.08 -0.21 -13.96
CA ILE A 362 14.16 -1.09 -15.13
C ILE A 362 15.33 -0.71 -16.05
N VAL A 363 15.59 0.59 -16.24
CA VAL A 363 16.74 1.05 -17.04
C VAL A 363 18.06 0.69 -16.35
N GLY A 364 18.15 0.85 -15.03
CA GLY A 364 19.35 0.56 -14.23
C GLY A 364 19.73 -0.93 -14.12
N LEU A 365 18.77 -1.85 -14.25
CA LEU A 365 19.00 -3.30 -14.10
C LEU A 365 20.08 -3.88 -15.01
N ALA A 366 20.37 -3.28 -16.17
CA ALA A 366 21.38 -3.80 -17.11
C ALA A 366 22.82 -3.59 -16.62
N GLU A 367 23.04 -2.59 -15.78
CA GLU A 367 24.35 -2.17 -15.28
C GLU A 367 24.50 -2.43 -13.77
N ALA A 368 23.45 -2.94 -13.13
CA ALA A 368 23.44 -3.23 -11.71
C ALA A 368 24.36 -4.40 -11.34
N GLU A 369 25.18 -4.18 -10.31
CA GLU A 369 25.91 -5.24 -9.63
C GLU A 369 24.96 -6.00 -8.68
N ASN A 370 25.44 -7.13 -8.14
CA ASN A 370 24.67 -7.86 -7.12
C ASN A 370 24.50 -6.98 -5.89
N ASP A 371 23.27 -6.95 -5.35
CA ASP A 371 23.00 -6.21 -4.13
C ASP A 371 23.62 -6.94 -2.93
N GLU A 372 24.55 -6.29 -2.23
CA GLU A 372 25.27 -6.89 -1.11
C GLU A 372 24.40 -7.07 0.15
N VAL A 373 23.26 -6.40 0.23
CA VAL A 373 22.37 -6.41 1.40
C VAL A 373 21.26 -7.45 1.26
N MET A 374 20.74 -7.63 0.05
CA MET A 374 19.68 -8.62 -0.19
C MET A 374 20.23 -10.03 -0.36
N THR A 375 19.48 -11.01 0.10
CA THR A 375 19.79 -12.41 -0.20
C THR A 375 19.63 -12.70 -1.69
N GLU A 376 20.37 -13.68 -2.21
CA GLU A 376 20.22 -14.14 -3.59
C GLU A 376 18.78 -14.60 -3.86
N ALA A 377 18.15 -15.29 -2.90
CA ALA A 377 16.74 -15.69 -2.98
C ALA A 377 15.79 -14.47 -3.09
N SER A 378 16.00 -13.41 -2.31
CA SER A 378 15.18 -12.18 -2.41
C SER A 378 15.32 -11.52 -3.78
N SER A 379 16.56 -11.40 -4.27
CA SER A 379 16.85 -10.84 -5.59
C SER A 379 16.17 -11.65 -6.71
N SER A 380 16.24 -12.99 -6.63
CA SER A 380 15.57 -13.89 -7.57
C SER A 380 14.05 -13.82 -7.50
N LEU A 381 13.46 -13.66 -6.31
CA LEU A 381 12.01 -13.47 -6.16
C LEU A 381 11.54 -12.12 -6.72
N ILE A 382 12.29 -11.03 -6.48
CA ILE A 382 11.99 -9.71 -7.07
C ILE A 382 12.09 -9.78 -8.60
N ALA A 383 13.12 -10.44 -9.12
CA ALA A 383 13.29 -10.67 -10.54
C ALA A 383 12.11 -11.48 -11.11
N LEU A 384 11.71 -12.56 -10.43
CA LEU A 384 10.56 -13.38 -10.79
C LEU A 384 9.26 -12.55 -10.85
N LEU A 385 8.94 -11.79 -9.80
CA LEU A 385 7.76 -10.92 -9.75
C LEU A 385 7.77 -9.84 -10.84
N SER A 386 8.96 -9.36 -11.20
CA SER A 386 9.18 -8.38 -12.28
C SER A 386 9.18 -9.00 -13.68
N GLY A 387 9.21 -10.34 -13.79
CA GLY A 387 9.34 -11.08 -15.05
C GLY A 387 10.74 -11.03 -15.67
N ASN A 388 11.77 -10.78 -14.85
CA ASN A 388 13.16 -10.73 -15.28
C ASN A 388 13.79 -12.13 -15.25
N PRO A 389 14.72 -12.46 -16.17
CA PRO A 389 15.45 -13.71 -16.10
C PRO A 389 16.40 -13.72 -14.88
N SER A 390 16.29 -14.71 -14.01
CA SER A 390 17.19 -14.91 -12.87
C SER A 390 17.37 -16.40 -12.58
N SER A 391 18.52 -16.79 -11.99
CA SER A 391 18.65 -18.14 -11.42
C SER A 391 17.68 -18.29 -10.26
N MET A 392 17.05 -19.46 -10.16
CA MET A 392 16.12 -19.80 -9.07
C MET A 392 16.73 -20.76 -8.06
N ASP A 393 18.01 -21.12 -8.20
CA ASP A 393 18.68 -22.11 -7.35
C ASP A 393 18.57 -21.74 -5.86
N ALA A 394 18.86 -20.48 -5.51
CA ALA A 394 18.73 -19.98 -4.15
C ALA A 394 17.29 -20.02 -3.60
N VAL A 395 16.27 -19.93 -4.47
CA VAL A 395 14.85 -20.04 -4.08
C VAL A 395 14.45 -21.51 -3.94
N HIS A 396 14.95 -22.38 -4.83
CA HIS A 396 14.73 -23.82 -4.77
C HIS A 396 15.29 -24.43 -3.49
N ASP A 397 16.47 -23.97 -3.04
CA ASP A 397 17.12 -24.45 -1.81
C ASP A 397 16.32 -24.12 -0.53
N LYS A 398 15.37 -23.17 -0.61
CA LYS A 398 14.53 -22.76 0.51
C LYS A 398 13.23 -23.56 0.64
N LEU A 399 12.77 -24.20 -0.44
CA LEU A 399 11.48 -24.89 -0.48
C LEU A 399 11.63 -26.41 -0.36
N ASP A 400 10.64 -27.06 0.23
CA ASP A 400 10.57 -28.53 0.22
C ASP A 400 10.21 -29.08 -1.19
N SER A 401 10.29 -30.40 -1.37
CA SER A 401 10.05 -31.01 -2.69
C SER A 401 8.64 -30.75 -3.23
N LYS A 402 7.64 -30.61 -2.35
CA LYS A 402 6.26 -30.29 -2.74
C LYS A 402 6.10 -28.82 -3.12
N GLY A 403 6.73 -27.91 -2.39
CA GLY A 403 6.78 -26.48 -2.71
C GLY A 403 7.48 -26.23 -4.03
N LEU A 404 8.58 -26.93 -4.30
CA LEU A 404 9.29 -26.83 -5.57
C LEU A 404 8.46 -27.36 -6.74
N GLU A 405 7.74 -28.47 -6.56
CA GLU A 405 6.80 -28.97 -7.57
C GLU A 405 5.68 -27.96 -7.85
N ALA A 406 5.09 -27.40 -6.78
CA ALA A 406 4.03 -26.41 -6.88
C ALA A 406 4.51 -25.12 -7.56
N LEU A 407 5.67 -24.59 -7.16
CA LEU A 407 6.31 -23.42 -7.77
C LEU A 407 6.61 -23.66 -9.25
N ASN A 408 7.13 -24.82 -9.64
CA ASN A 408 7.40 -25.12 -11.04
C ASN A 408 6.13 -25.27 -11.88
N GLN A 409 5.06 -25.81 -11.31
CA GLN A 409 3.76 -25.93 -11.99
C GLN A 409 3.07 -24.57 -12.13
N VAL A 410 3.16 -23.73 -11.09
CA VAL A 410 2.79 -22.32 -11.14
C VAL A 410 3.52 -21.62 -12.27
N ARG A 411 4.84 -21.76 -12.31
CA ARG A 411 5.68 -21.13 -13.34
C ARG A 411 5.29 -21.68 -14.72
N ALA A 412 5.05 -22.99 -14.86
CA ALA A 412 4.59 -23.61 -16.10
C ALA A 412 3.26 -23.02 -16.62
N ALA A 413 2.30 -22.75 -15.74
CA ALA A 413 1.03 -22.11 -16.12
C ALA A 413 1.24 -20.68 -16.65
N LEU A 414 2.31 -19.99 -16.22
CA LEU A 414 2.64 -18.61 -16.60
C LEU A 414 3.54 -18.50 -17.86
N ARG A 415 3.88 -19.64 -18.49
CA ARG A 415 4.61 -19.66 -19.78
C ARG A 415 3.78 -19.05 -20.91
N ALA A 416 4.43 -18.65 -22.00
CA ALA A 416 3.77 -18.12 -23.20
C ALA A 416 2.78 -19.12 -23.85
N ASP A 417 3.01 -20.43 -23.67
CA ASP A 417 2.12 -21.53 -24.07
C ASP A 417 1.33 -22.13 -22.89
N GLY A 418 1.51 -21.59 -21.68
CA GLY A 418 0.77 -21.97 -20.49
C GLY A 418 -0.70 -21.57 -20.59
N ASP A 419 -1.54 -22.27 -19.84
CA ASP A 419 -2.98 -22.01 -19.81
C ASP A 419 -3.36 -20.90 -18.80
N GLY A 420 -2.38 -20.28 -18.14
CA GLY A 420 -2.56 -19.22 -17.15
C GLY A 420 -3.26 -19.68 -15.87
N LEU A 421 -3.56 -20.98 -15.73
CA LEU A 421 -4.41 -21.53 -14.70
C LEU A 421 -3.62 -22.42 -13.76
N VAL A 422 -3.44 -21.95 -12.53
CA VAL A 422 -2.92 -22.78 -11.44
C VAL A 422 -4.09 -23.32 -10.64
N GLU A 423 -4.12 -24.63 -10.40
CA GLU A 423 -5.09 -25.26 -9.50
C GLU A 423 -4.93 -24.72 -8.07
N GLU A 424 -6.04 -24.40 -7.39
CA GLU A 424 -6.02 -23.80 -6.03
C GLU A 424 -5.23 -24.67 -5.05
N ASN A 425 -5.45 -25.99 -5.09
CA ASN A 425 -4.74 -26.97 -4.28
C ASN A 425 -3.20 -26.89 -4.45
N ARG A 426 -2.69 -26.36 -5.56
CA ARG A 426 -1.25 -26.18 -5.79
C ARG A 426 -0.75 -24.87 -5.18
N ILE A 427 -1.55 -23.81 -5.23
CA ILE A 427 -1.27 -22.56 -4.52
C ILE A 427 -1.23 -22.83 -3.00
N GLU A 428 -2.22 -23.55 -2.47
CA GLU A 428 -2.27 -23.94 -1.05
C GLU A 428 -1.06 -24.79 -0.62
N ARG A 429 -0.59 -25.71 -1.48
CA ARG A 429 0.62 -26.50 -1.19
C ARG A 429 1.88 -25.64 -1.16
N LEU A 430 1.97 -24.64 -2.03
CA LEU A 430 3.09 -23.70 -2.04
C LEU A 430 3.08 -22.82 -0.80
N GLU A 431 1.90 -22.33 -0.40
CA GLU A 431 1.70 -21.57 0.84
C GLU A 431 2.14 -22.38 2.07
N GLN A 432 1.72 -23.65 2.18
CA GLN A 432 2.17 -24.53 3.27
C GLN A 432 3.70 -24.73 3.27
N SER A 433 4.32 -24.92 2.11
CA SER A 433 5.77 -25.09 2.01
C SER A 433 6.52 -23.83 2.45
N VAL A 434 6.04 -22.65 2.04
CA VAL A 434 6.59 -21.34 2.45
C VAL A 434 6.44 -21.14 3.96
N ASP A 435 5.33 -21.60 4.55
CA ASP A 435 5.11 -21.52 6.00
C ASP A 435 6.09 -22.35 6.80
N GLU A 436 6.45 -23.53 6.31
CA GLU A 436 7.40 -24.46 6.94
C GLU A 436 8.87 -24.11 6.63
N ALA A 437 9.14 -23.22 5.67
CA ALA A 437 10.49 -22.86 5.22
C ALA A 437 11.22 -21.85 6.14
N ASP A 438 12.55 -22.00 6.22
CA ASP A 438 13.44 -21.06 6.91
C ASP A 438 13.74 -19.83 6.04
N LEU A 439 12.85 -18.84 6.16
CA LEU A 439 12.84 -17.62 5.37
C LEU A 439 13.07 -16.39 6.25
N THR A 440 13.82 -15.43 5.74
CA THR A 440 13.85 -14.07 6.31
C THR A 440 12.48 -13.40 6.19
N TYR A 441 12.23 -12.36 6.99
CA TYR A 441 10.99 -11.60 6.91
C TYR A 441 10.73 -11.04 5.49
N LEU A 442 11.80 -10.56 4.82
CA LEU A 442 11.74 -10.06 3.46
C LEU A 442 11.35 -11.15 2.45
N GLU A 443 12.02 -12.31 2.51
CA GLU A 443 11.74 -13.46 1.63
C GLU A 443 10.29 -13.95 1.81
N ARG A 444 9.83 -14.06 3.06
CA ARG A 444 8.44 -14.45 3.37
C ARG A 444 7.43 -13.44 2.83
N SER A 445 7.70 -12.15 2.93
CA SER A 445 6.86 -11.09 2.35
C SER A 445 6.80 -11.20 0.82
N LEU A 446 7.93 -11.45 0.16
CA LEU A 446 7.99 -11.65 -1.29
C LEU A 446 7.22 -12.89 -1.76
N PHE A 447 7.30 -14.00 -1.01
CA PHE A 447 6.48 -15.19 -1.29
C PHE A 447 4.98 -14.92 -1.10
N SER A 448 4.60 -14.13 -0.08
CA SER A 448 3.20 -13.72 0.11
C SER A 448 2.68 -12.96 -1.13
N VAL A 449 3.44 -11.98 -1.63
CA VAL A 449 3.08 -11.24 -2.85
C VAL A 449 3.01 -12.15 -4.07
N LEU A 450 3.92 -13.13 -4.17
CA LEU A 450 3.87 -14.15 -5.21
C LEU A 450 2.55 -14.94 -5.15
N MET A 451 2.10 -15.36 -3.96
CA MET A 451 0.84 -16.08 -3.80
C MET A 451 -0.36 -15.20 -4.14
N SER A 452 -0.37 -13.94 -3.70
CA SER A 452 -1.41 -12.96 -4.04
C SER A 452 -1.51 -12.74 -5.55
N ALA A 453 -0.37 -12.61 -6.25
CA ALA A 453 -0.33 -12.46 -7.71
C ALA A 453 -0.89 -13.70 -8.43
N LEU A 454 -0.65 -14.91 -7.91
CA LEU A 454 -1.17 -16.15 -8.49
C LEU A 454 -2.68 -16.28 -8.33
N ARG A 455 -3.20 -16.01 -7.13
CA ARG A 455 -4.63 -15.98 -6.86
C ARG A 455 -5.33 -14.95 -7.73
N LEU A 456 -4.74 -13.77 -7.89
CA LEU A 456 -5.23 -12.73 -8.79
C LEU A 456 -5.28 -13.19 -10.24
N ASN A 457 -4.21 -13.80 -10.76
CA ASN A 457 -4.15 -14.29 -12.14
C ASN A 457 -5.21 -15.37 -12.41
N ARG A 458 -5.38 -16.31 -11.46
CA ARG A 458 -6.44 -17.33 -11.51
C ARG A 458 -7.82 -16.68 -11.55
N ALA A 459 -8.11 -15.73 -10.66
CA ALA A 459 -9.38 -15.03 -10.63
C ALA A 459 -9.65 -14.26 -11.94
N THR A 460 -8.64 -13.59 -12.49
CA THR A 460 -8.71 -12.93 -13.81
C THR A 460 -9.12 -13.92 -14.91
N MET A 461 -8.49 -15.09 -14.96
CA MET A 461 -8.82 -16.13 -15.92
C MET A 461 -10.23 -16.68 -15.75
N ASP A 462 -10.63 -16.96 -14.52
CA ASP A 462 -11.94 -17.51 -14.21
C ASP A 462 -13.05 -16.53 -14.58
N LEU A 463 -12.87 -15.22 -14.31
CA LEU A 463 -13.77 -14.15 -14.78
C LEU A 463 -13.89 -14.12 -16.31
N GLN A 464 -12.77 -14.33 -17.02
CA GLN A 464 -12.75 -14.25 -18.48
C GLN A 464 -13.15 -15.55 -19.19
N SER A 465 -13.26 -16.66 -18.44
CA SER A 465 -13.60 -17.98 -19.00
C SER A 465 -14.98 -18.01 -19.66
N GLY A 466 -15.90 -17.12 -19.23
CA GLY A 466 -17.29 -17.09 -19.64
C GLY A 466 -18.17 -18.15 -18.96
N VAL A 467 -17.69 -18.77 -17.87
CA VAL A 467 -18.44 -19.72 -17.04
C VAL A 467 -18.89 -19.01 -15.76
N GLU A 468 -20.21 -18.97 -15.52
CA GLU A 468 -20.82 -18.21 -14.43
C GLU A 468 -20.35 -18.66 -13.03
N GLU A 469 -20.34 -19.97 -12.76
CA GLU A 469 -19.87 -20.53 -11.48
C GLU A 469 -18.41 -20.14 -11.17
N ARG A 470 -17.55 -20.09 -12.20
CA ARG A 470 -16.14 -19.67 -12.04
C ARG A 470 -16.03 -18.17 -11.79
N ALA A 471 -16.88 -17.38 -12.42
CA ALA A 471 -16.91 -15.94 -12.21
C ALA A 471 -17.29 -15.58 -10.76
N GLU A 472 -18.27 -16.27 -10.16
CA GLU A 472 -18.64 -16.06 -8.75
C GLU A 472 -17.48 -16.40 -7.80
N SER A 473 -16.84 -17.56 -8.00
CA SER A 473 -15.66 -17.94 -7.21
C SER A 473 -14.51 -16.94 -7.36
N ALA A 474 -14.29 -16.42 -8.56
CA ALA A 474 -13.26 -15.43 -8.84
C ALA A 474 -13.53 -14.10 -8.13
N LEU A 475 -14.78 -13.61 -8.14
CA LEU A 475 -15.15 -12.39 -7.41
C LEU A 475 -14.93 -12.54 -5.90
N SER A 476 -15.26 -13.70 -5.34
CA SER A 476 -15.01 -13.99 -3.91
C SER A 476 -13.51 -13.98 -3.58
N ALA A 477 -12.68 -14.56 -4.46
CA ALA A 477 -11.22 -14.57 -4.28
C ALA A 477 -10.64 -13.15 -4.36
N LEU A 478 -11.07 -12.35 -5.33
CA LEU A 478 -10.67 -10.94 -5.47
C LEU A 478 -11.09 -10.11 -4.26
N GLY A 479 -12.31 -10.32 -3.75
CA GLY A 479 -12.80 -9.65 -2.55
C GLY A 479 -11.90 -9.95 -1.35
N THR A 480 -11.53 -11.22 -1.16
CA THR A 480 -10.62 -11.65 -0.09
C THR A 480 -9.26 -10.94 -0.22
N LEU A 481 -8.65 -10.95 -1.41
CA LEU A 481 -7.37 -10.26 -1.66
C LEU A 481 -7.45 -8.75 -1.36
N CYS A 482 -8.53 -8.08 -1.74
CA CYS A 482 -8.71 -6.64 -1.50
C CYS A 482 -8.96 -6.31 -0.02
N SER A 483 -9.42 -7.29 0.78
CA SER A 483 -9.72 -7.11 2.21
C SER A 483 -8.54 -7.41 3.14
N THR A 484 -7.44 -7.96 2.60
CA THR A 484 -6.25 -8.30 3.38
C THR A 484 -5.62 -7.04 3.98
N GLU A 485 -5.22 -7.12 5.26
CA GLU A 485 -4.50 -6.04 5.92
C GLU A 485 -3.15 -5.79 5.23
N GLY A 486 -2.84 -4.53 4.93
CA GLY A 486 -1.63 -4.18 4.20
C GLY A 486 -1.61 -4.62 2.73
N VAL A 487 -2.78 -4.89 2.12
CA VAL A 487 -2.91 -5.26 0.70
C VAL A 487 -2.02 -4.42 -0.21
N GLU A 488 -1.32 -5.07 -1.13
CA GLU A 488 -0.36 -4.41 -2.00
C GLU A 488 -1.07 -3.52 -3.02
N LEU A 489 -0.48 -2.36 -3.35
CA LEU A 489 -1.07 -1.41 -4.32
C LEU A 489 -1.41 -2.07 -5.66
N ARG A 490 -0.58 -3.02 -6.08
CA ARG A 490 -0.74 -3.79 -7.30
C ARG A 490 -2.06 -4.54 -7.38
N ILE A 491 -2.50 -5.17 -6.27
CA ILE A 491 -3.76 -5.93 -6.21
C ILE A 491 -4.95 -4.99 -6.42
N ILE A 492 -4.96 -3.85 -5.71
CA ILE A 492 -6.02 -2.84 -5.84
C ILE A 492 -6.11 -2.29 -7.27
N ARG A 493 -4.96 -2.03 -7.91
CA ARG A 493 -4.91 -1.55 -9.30
C ARG A 493 -5.47 -2.57 -10.28
N LEU A 494 -4.96 -3.79 -10.26
CA LEU A 494 -5.40 -4.84 -11.18
C LEU A 494 -6.86 -5.22 -10.94
N ALA A 495 -7.32 -5.27 -9.70
CA ALA A 495 -8.74 -5.46 -9.39
C ALA A 495 -9.61 -4.32 -9.97
N THR A 496 -9.13 -3.08 -9.89
CA THR A 496 -9.81 -1.92 -10.50
C THR A 496 -9.87 -2.01 -12.02
N ASP A 497 -8.81 -2.46 -12.68
CA ASP A 497 -8.79 -2.71 -14.12
C ASP A 497 -9.82 -3.78 -14.50
N LEU A 498 -9.95 -4.85 -13.70
CA LEU A 498 -10.98 -5.86 -13.89
C LEU A 498 -12.41 -5.31 -13.70
N VAL A 499 -12.61 -4.40 -12.73
CA VAL A 499 -13.90 -3.70 -12.59
C VAL A 499 -14.22 -2.87 -13.83
N LEU A 500 -13.24 -2.12 -14.34
CA LEU A 500 -13.42 -1.26 -15.50
C LEU A 500 -13.69 -2.07 -16.78
N GLU A 501 -12.93 -3.12 -17.03
CA GLU A 501 -12.98 -3.86 -18.30
C GLU A 501 -14.03 -4.98 -18.31
N HIS A 502 -14.31 -5.60 -17.15
CA HIS A 502 -15.20 -6.76 -17.05
C HIS A 502 -16.50 -6.52 -16.30
N ASN A 503 -16.70 -5.30 -15.78
CA ASN A 503 -17.79 -4.98 -14.86
C ASN A 503 -17.82 -5.95 -13.66
N ALA A 504 -16.65 -6.31 -13.14
CA ALA A 504 -16.51 -7.12 -11.93
C ALA A 504 -17.00 -6.34 -10.70
N ALA A 505 -18.03 -6.85 -10.00
CA ALA A 505 -18.53 -6.21 -8.79
C ALA A 505 -17.81 -6.77 -7.56
N ILE A 506 -16.91 -5.96 -6.99
CA ILE A 506 -16.07 -6.32 -5.84
C ILE A 506 -16.39 -5.38 -4.67
N PRO A 507 -17.30 -5.76 -3.75
CA PRO A 507 -17.69 -4.91 -2.62
C PRO A 507 -16.54 -4.54 -1.69
N GLU A 508 -15.59 -5.45 -1.46
CA GLU A 508 -14.43 -5.26 -0.59
C GLU A 508 -13.51 -4.16 -1.13
N LEU A 509 -13.33 -4.11 -2.45
CA LEU A 509 -12.59 -3.04 -3.13
C LEU A 509 -13.27 -1.67 -2.94
N GLU A 510 -14.61 -1.62 -2.97
CA GLU A 510 -15.34 -0.38 -2.69
C GLU A 510 -15.19 0.06 -1.24
N MET A 511 -15.22 -0.87 -0.29
CA MET A 511 -14.95 -0.57 1.12
C MET A 511 -13.54 -0.03 1.32
N TRP A 512 -12.56 -0.63 0.66
CA TRP A 512 -11.17 -0.18 0.67
C TRP A 512 -11.06 1.26 0.15
N TYR A 513 -11.59 1.54 -1.05
CA TYR A 513 -11.59 2.90 -1.60
C TYR A 513 -12.35 3.88 -0.71
N ARG A 514 -13.46 3.48 -0.10
CA ARG A 514 -14.22 4.35 0.81
C ARG A 514 -13.39 4.76 2.04
N GLN A 515 -12.49 3.89 2.52
CA GLN A 515 -11.64 4.17 3.67
C GLN A 515 -10.40 5.00 3.31
N HIS A 516 -9.74 4.67 2.20
CA HIS A 516 -8.42 5.22 1.86
C HIS A 516 -8.45 6.31 0.76
N ASP A 517 -9.47 6.33 -0.10
CA ASP A 517 -9.56 7.25 -1.25
C ASP A 517 -11.02 7.46 -1.73
N ASN A 518 -11.90 7.92 -0.82
CA ASN A 518 -13.36 8.03 -0.99
C ASN A 518 -13.78 9.01 -2.13
N GLY A 519 -12.84 9.81 -2.62
CA GLY A 519 -13.10 10.87 -3.60
C GLY A 519 -12.76 10.50 -5.04
N SER A 520 -12.05 9.40 -5.30
CA SER A 520 -11.46 9.17 -6.62
C SER A 520 -12.44 8.70 -7.68
N SER A 521 -11.99 8.80 -8.95
CA SER A 521 -12.67 8.20 -10.09
C SER A 521 -12.83 6.69 -9.91
N ASN A 522 -11.78 6.01 -9.42
CA ASN A 522 -11.79 4.56 -9.18
C ASN A 522 -12.84 4.15 -8.16
N HIS A 523 -12.96 4.86 -7.05
CA HIS A 523 -14.04 4.62 -6.09
C HIS A 523 -15.42 4.68 -6.76
N GLN A 524 -15.66 5.69 -7.60
CA GLN A 524 -16.95 5.83 -8.31
C GLN A 524 -17.16 4.76 -9.38
N ILE A 525 -16.10 4.29 -10.06
CA ILE A 525 -16.16 3.17 -11.01
C ILE A 525 -16.63 1.89 -10.29
N VAL A 526 -16.02 1.56 -9.16
CA VAL A 526 -16.38 0.36 -8.38
C VAL A 526 -17.81 0.46 -7.84
N ARG A 527 -18.20 1.63 -7.30
CA ARG A 527 -19.58 1.89 -6.87
C ARG A 527 -20.60 1.73 -8.00
N ALA A 528 -20.27 2.19 -9.21
CA ALA A 528 -21.15 2.08 -10.36
C ALA A 528 -21.42 0.61 -10.71
N THR A 529 -20.37 -0.20 -10.76
CA THR A 529 -20.46 -1.63 -11.09
C THR A 529 -21.23 -2.44 -10.03
N ILE A 530 -21.06 -2.12 -8.73
CA ILE A 530 -21.86 -2.72 -7.65
C ILE A 530 -23.34 -2.31 -7.76
N SER A 531 -23.63 -1.05 -8.10
CA SER A 531 -25.01 -0.59 -8.28
C SER A 531 -25.67 -1.27 -9.48
N MET A 532 -24.92 -1.44 -10.57
CA MET A 532 -25.35 -2.14 -11.78
C MET A 532 -25.75 -3.60 -11.49
N THR A 533 -24.92 -4.33 -10.74
CA THR A 533 -25.21 -5.75 -10.38
C THR A 533 -26.40 -5.89 -9.42
N LYS A 534 -26.64 -4.90 -8.55
CA LYS A 534 -27.85 -4.81 -7.71
C LYS A 534 -29.12 -4.41 -8.50
N GLY A 535 -29.01 -4.11 -9.79
CA GLY A 535 -30.11 -3.66 -10.63
C GLY A 535 -30.45 -2.16 -10.49
N ASP A 536 -29.70 -1.41 -9.67
CA ASP A 536 -29.88 0.04 -9.49
C ASP A 536 -29.12 0.82 -10.59
N ARG A 537 -29.66 0.71 -11.81
CA ARG A 537 -29.02 1.26 -13.02
C ARG A 537 -28.94 2.78 -13.04
N ILE A 538 -29.87 3.50 -12.40
CA ILE A 538 -29.81 4.97 -12.32
C ILE A 538 -28.63 5.41 -11.46
N ASN A 539 -28.41 4.78 -10.30
CA ASN A 539 -27.25 5.12 -9.47
C ASN A 539 -25.95 4.66 -10.11
N ALA A 540 -25.93 3.51 -10.79
CA ALA A 540 -24.79 3.10 -11.61
C ALA A 540 -24.42 4.16 -12.65
N ALA A 541 -25.41 4.65 -13.40
CA ALA A 541 -25.22 5.69 -14.41
C ALA A 541 -24.66 6.99 -13.81
N ARG A 542 -25.20 7.43 -12.67
CA ARG A 542 -24.72 8.63 -11.96
C ARG A 542 -23.28 8.45 -11.49
N SER A 543 -22.95 7.30 -10.90
CA SER A 543 -21.58 7.00 -10.45
C SER A 543 -20.58 6.95 -11.60
N TYR A 544 -20.92 6.36 -12.76
CA TYR A 544 -20.03 6.42 -13.93
C TYR A 544 -19.82 7.84 -14.45
N ARG A 545 -20.87 8.66 -14.50
CA ARG A 545 -20.73 10.09 -14.86
C ARG A 545 -19.83 10.81 -13.87
N ASP A 546 -20.07 10.62 -12.59
CA ASP A 546 -19.33 11.24 -11.49
C ASP A 546 -17.85 10.79 -11.50
N ALA A 547 -17.56 9.56 -11.89
CA ALA A 547 -16.20 9.07 -12.13
C ALA A 547 -15.53 9.79 -13.29
N ALA A 548 -16.23 9.92 -14.42
CA ALA A 548 -15.71 10.57 -15.63
C ALA A 548 -15.34 12.05 -15.39
N MET A 549 -16.12 12.76 -14.57
CA MET A 549 -15.86 14.17 -14.21
C MET A 549 -14.63 14.36 -13.32
N ARG A 550 -14.14 13.29 -12.68
CA ARG A 550 -12.97 13.33 -11.79
C ARG A 550 -11.67 13.01 -12.52
N ILE A 551 -11.75 12.35 -13.68
CA ILE A 551 -10.59 12.06 -14.52
C ILE A 551 -10.13 13.37 -15.17
N ARG A 552 -8.83 13.69 -15.04
CA ARG A 552 -8.20 14.86 -15.67
C ARG A 552 -7.09 14.38 -16.59
N GLY A 553 -6.97 14.98 -17.77
CA GLY A 553 -5.90 14.66 -18.73
C GLY A 553 -6.10 13.36 -19.54
N GLU A 554 -7.00 12.46 -19.15
CA GLU A 554 -7.27 11.20 -19.86
C GLU A 554 -8.67 11.20 -20.53
N PHE A 555 -8.74 11.78 -21.73
CA PHE A 555 -10.00 11.90 -22.49
C PHE A 555 -10.65 10.56 -22.84
N GLU A 556 -9.85 9.56 -23.21
CA GLU A 556 -10.35 8.25 -23.66
C GLU A 556 -11.07 7.52 -22.52
N GLN A 557 -10.46 7.48 -21.34
CA GLN A 557 -11.05 6.85 -20.16
C GLN A 557 -12.30 7.60 -19.69
N SER A 558 -12.27 8.95 -19.67
CA SER A 558 -13.44 9.76 -19.33
C SER A 558 -14.61 9.51 -20.30
N SER A 559 -14.33 9.47 -21.61
CA SER A 559 -15.34 9.20 -22.65
C SER A 559 -15.94 7.80 -22.55
N LEU A 560 -15.12 6.79 -22.23
CA LEU A 560 -15.58 5.43 -21.97
C LEU A 560 -16.60 5.39 -20.82
N LEU A 561 -16.29 6.06 -19.70
CA LEU A 561 -17.17 6.10 -18.53
C LEU A 561 -18.46 6.87 -18.79
N LEU A 562 -18.38 8.01 -19.51
CA LEU A 562 -19.57 8.75 -19.92
C LEU A 562 -20.47 7.91 -20.84
N ARG A 563 -19.90 7.08 -21.73
CA ARG A 563 -20.67 6.14 -22.54
C ARG A 563 -21.34 5.06 -21.69
N LYS A 564 -20.62 4.47 -20.72
CA LYS A 564 -21.21 3.54 -19.76
C LYS A 564 -22.38 4.18 -19.00
N SER A 565 -22.20 5.42 -18.53
CA SER A 565 -23.26 6.20 -17.89
C SER A 565 -24.49 6.35 -18.79
N LEU A 566 -24.29 6.74 -20.05
CA LEU A 566 -25.36 6.91 -21.02
C LEU A 566 -26.15 5.61 -21.27
N ILE A 567 -25.44 4.49 -21.41
CA ILE A 567 -26.03 3.17 -21.61
C ILE A 567 -26.89 2.80 -20.40
N GLU A 568 -26.38 2.96 -19.18
CA GLU A 568 -27.11 2.63 -17.96
C GLU A 568 -28.35 3.53 -17.76
N PHE A 569 -28.29 4.83 -18.08
CA PHE A 569 -29.47 5.69 -18.09
C PHE A 569 -30.52 5.20 -19.10
N ALA A 570 -30.11 4.84 -20.32
CA ALA A 570 -31.03 4.34 -21.34
C ALA A 570 -31.68 3.01 -20.93
N LEU A 571 -30.91 2.11 -20.34
CA LEU A 571 -31.36 0.83 -19.82
C LEU A 571 -32.35 0.95 -18.65
N ALA A 572 -32.21 2.01 -17.84
CA ALA A 572 -33.08 2.30 -16.71
C ALA A 572 -34.34 3.12 -17.06
N GLY A 573 -34.45 3.60 -18.31
CA GLY A 573 -35.48 4.54 -18.72
C GLY A 573 -35.29 5.97 -18.19
N GLY A 574 -34.07 6.33 -17.78
CA GLY A 574 -33.65 7.68 -17.40
C GLY A 574 -33.45 8.60 -18.61
N TRP A 575 -34.48 8.76 -19.44
CA TRP A 575 -34.37 9.41 -20.75
C TRP A 575 -33.94 10.87 -20.67
N LYS A 576 -34.41 11.61 -19.64
CA LYS A 576 -34.09 13.03 -19.48
C LYS A 576 -32.62 13.21 -19.14
N GLU A 577 -32.11 12.42 -18.19
CA GLU A 577 -30.71 12.42 -17.78
C GLU A 577 -29.79 11.96 -18.91
N ALA A 578 -30.18 10.96 -19.70
CA ALA A 578 -29.45 10.52 -20.89
C ALA A 578 -29.32 11.64 -21.94
N ILE A 579 -30.42 12.37 -22.20
CA ILE A 579 -30.41 13.50 -23.14
C ILE A 579 -29.60 14.67 -22.60
N ASP A 580 -29.76 15.03 -21.33
CA ASP A 580 -28.98 16.08 -20.66
C ASP A 580 -27.48 15.78 -20.68
N LEU A 581 -27.09 14.51 -20.54
CA LEU A 581 -25.70 14.08 -20.64
C LEU A 581 -25.14 14.31 -22.05
N ILE A 582 -25.88 13.94 -23.09
CA ILE A 582 -25.46 14.17 -24.49
C ILE A 582 -25.39 15.66 -24.79
N ASP A 583 -26.38 16.45 -24.36
CA ASP A 583 -26.47 17.87 -24.67
C ASP A 583 -25.36 18.68 -23.95
N LYS A 584 -24.90 18.24 -22.77
CA LYS A 584 -23.80 18.87 -22.00
C LYS A 584 -22.41 18.45 -22.46
N HIS A 585 -22.29 17.32 -23.15
CA HIS A 585 -21.03 16.75 -23.60
C HIS A 585 -21.09 16.48 -25.11
N PRO A 586 -20.82 17.50 -25.95
CA PRO A 586 -20.86 17.37 -27.41
C PRO A 586 -19.98 16.23 -27.93
N GLU A 587 -18.85 15.97 -27.27
CA GLU A 587 -17.99 14.82 -27.58
C GLU A 587 -18.71 13.45 -27.52
N LEU A 588 -19.70 13.29 -26.64
CA LEU A 588 -20.53 12.08 -26.59
C LEU A 588 -21.50 12.00 -27.75
N LEU A 589 -22.01 13.14 -28.21
CA LEU A 589 -22.96 13.22 -29.32
C LEU A 589 -22.34 12.60 -30.59
N ALA A 590 -21.07 12.89 -30.85
CA ALA A 590 -20.30 12.30 -31.95
C ALA A 590 -20.05 10.79 -31.77
N SER A 591 -19.94 10.29 -30.53
CA SER A 591 -19.74 8.85 -30.26
C SER A 591 -21.01 7.99 -30.35
N VAL A 592 -22.18 8.63 -30.41
CA VAL A 592 -23.50 7.99 -30.27
C VAL A 592 -24.26 8.07 -31.59
N THR A 593 -24.86 6.96 -32.02
CA THR A 593 -25.50 6.90 -33.34
C THR A 593 -26.78 7.72 -33.41
N SER A 594 -27.06 8.29 -34.58
CA SER A 594 -28.32 9.02 -34.84
C SER A 594 -29.57 8.18 -34.54
N ARG A 595 -29.50 6.84 -34.68
CA ARG A 595 -30.58 5.92 -34.26
C ARG A 595 -30.75 5.89 -32.75
N PHE A 596 -29.67 5.83 -31.98
CA PHE A 596 -29.73 5.86 -30.52
C PHE A 596 -30.25 7.20 -30.01
N GLN A 597 -29.81 8.30 -30.61
CA GLN A 597 -30.33 9.63 -30.28
C GLN A 597 -31.84 9.74 -30.57
N LEU A 598 -32.29 9.20 -31.72
CA LEU A 598 -33.71 9.09 -32.03
C LEU A 598 -34.43 8.26 -30.97
N TYR A 599 -33.89 7.09 -30.62
CA TYR A 599 -34.44 6.21 -29.59
C TYR A 599 -34.67 6.95 -28.27
N LEU A 600 -33.64 7.61 -27.73
CA LEU A 600 -33.73 8.36 -26.48
C LEU A 600 -34.78 9.48 -26.55
N ARG A 601 -34.77 10.29 -27.62
CA ARG A 601 -35.68 11.43 -27.79
C ARG A 601 -37.13 10.99 -27.98
N VAL A 602 -37.38 9.93 -28.73
CA VAL A 602 -38.72 9.33 -28.91
C VAL A 602 -39.22 8.76 -27.59
N CYS A 603 -38.39 8.04 -26.84
CA CYS A 603 -38.76 7.51 -25.52
C CYS A 603 -39.08 8.63 -24.53
N ALA A 604 -38.24 9.67 -24.45
CA ALA A 604 -38.47 10.83 -23.60
C ALA A 604 -39.80 11.52 -23.92
N ASP A 605 -40.11 11.71 -25.20
CA ASP A 605 -41.36 12.34 -25.63
C ASP A 605 -42.59 11.48 -25.35
N ALA A 606 -42.52 10.19 -25.65
CA ALA A 606 -43.62 9.27 -25.42
C ALA A 606 -43.93 9.11 -23.92
N VAL A 607 -42.91 9.01 -23.06
CA VAL A 607 -43.09 8.99 -21.59
C VAL A 607 -43.63 10.33 -21.07
N ALA A 608 -43.27 11.44 -21.70
CA ALA A 608 -43.86 12.75 -21.40
C ALA A 608 -45.30 12.93 -21.95
N GLY A 609 -45.90 11.88 -22.52
CA GLY A 609 -47.26 11.91 -23.09
C GLY A 609 -47.35 12.54 -24.49
N ARG A 610 -46.23 12.95 -25.08
CA ARG A 610 -46.14 13.62 -26.40
C ARG A 610 -46.02 12.60 -27.53
N ASN A 611 -46.97 11.66 -27.58
CA ASN A 611 -46.97 10.51 -28.48
C ASN A 611 -46.96 10.87 -29.98
N GLU A 612 -47.66 11.94 -30.37
CA GLU A 612 -47.70 12.42 -31.75
C GLU A 612 -46.34 12.96 -32.20
N ILE A 613 -45.68 13.76 -31.35
CA ILE A 613 -44.33 14.28 -31.60
C ILE A 613 -43.33 13.12 -31.70
N ALA A 614 -43.41 12.13 -30.81
CA ALA A 614 -42.56 10.95 -30.83
C ALA A 614 -42.70 10.15 -32.15
N THR A 615 -43.94 9.94 -32.62
CA THR A 615 -44.20 9.27 -33.91
C THR A 615 -43.73 10.13 -35.10
N GLN A 616 -43.94 11.45 -35.06
CA GLN A 616 -43.51 12.37 -36.10
C GLN A 616 -41.98 12.40 -36.25
N ARG A 617 -41.21 12.40 -35.16
CA ARG A 617 -39.73 12.30 -35.20
C ARG A 617 -39.24 11.06 -35.94
N ILE A 618 -39.92 9.91 -35.75
CA ILE A 618 -39.58 8.68 -36.47
C ILE A 618 -39.83 8.85 -37.97
N ILE A 619 -40.96 9.45 -38.35
CA ILE A 619 -41.32 9.70 -39.75
C ILE A 619 -40.31 10.65 -40.39
N GLU A 620 -39.93 11.74 -39.72
CA GLU A 620 -38.93 12.70 -40.17
C GLU A 620 -37.57 12.04 -40.36
N TYR A 621 -37.11 11.28 -39.36
CA TYR A 621 -35.86 10.53 -39.42
C TYR A 621 -35.79 9.59 -40.63
N VAL A 622 -36.87 8.86 -40.88
CA VAL A 622 -36.97 7.94 -42.03
C VAL A 622 -37.01 8.71 -43.35
N SER A 623 -37.71 9.84 -43.38
CA SER A 623 -37.85 10.68 -44.57
C SER A 623 -36.54 11.38 -44.96
N GLN A 624 -35.69 11.71 -44.00
CA GLN A 624 -34.35 12.26 -44.24
C GLN A 624 -33.39 11.22 -44.83
N ARG A 625 -33.49 9.95 -44.40
CA ARG A 625 -32.66 8.86 -44.93
C ARG A 625 -33.09 8.38 -46.30
N GLU A 626 -34.40 8.41 -46.56
CA GLU A 626 -35.00 8.03 -47.84
C GLU A 626 -35.81 9.23 -48.38
N PRO A 627 -35.13 10.23 -48.95
CA PRO A 627 -35.80 11.40 -49.52
C PRO A 627 -36.66 11.00 -50.71
N SER A 628 -37.74 11.76 -50.93
CA SER A 628 -38.61 11.60 -52.10
C SER A 628 -38.24 12.68 -53.11
N GLU A 629 -37.81 12.30 -54.31
CA GLU A 629 -37.66 13.24 -55.43
C GLU A 629 -39.03 13.50 -56.07
N GLY A 630 -39.93 14.18 -55.35
CA GLY A 630 -41.29 14.49 -55.81
C GLY A 630 -42.40 13.82 -54.99
N SER A 631 -43.53 13.44 -55.64
CA SER A 631 -44.63 12.74 -54.97
C SER A 631 -44.18 11.37 -54.44
N GLU A 632 -44.66 10.96 -53.27
CA GLU A 632 -44.29 9.67 -52.67
C GLU A 632 -44.68 8.49 -53.56
N ASP A 633 -43.74 8.03 -54.38
CA ASP A 633 -43.90 6.84 -55.20
C ASP A 633 -43.87 5.56 -54.35
N ARG A 634 -44.49 4.49 -54.89
CA ARG A 634 -44.62 3.18 -54.22
C ARG A 634 -43.27 2.60 -53.79
N GLU A 635 -42.21 2.87 -54.54
CA GLU A 635 -40.85 2.45 -54.21
C GLU A 635 -40.25 3.22 -53.02
N VAL A 636 -40.50 4.54 -52.92
CA VAL A 636 -40.04 5.35 -51.78
C VAL A 636 -40.70 4.86 -50.50
N VAL A 637 -42.01 4.61 -50.53
CA VAL A 637 -42.76 4.06 -49.39
C VAL A 637 -42.21 2.68 -49.00
N LYS A 638 -41.88 1.83 -49.98
CA LYS A 638 -41.27 0.53 -49.73
C LYS A 638 -39.90 0.66 -49.04
N ARG A 639 -39.01 1.53 -49.53
CA ARG A 639 -37.70 1.78 -48.90
C ARG A 639 -37.84 2.33 -47.48
N ARG A 640 -38.75 3.28 -47.25
CA ARG A 640 -39.04 3.84 -45.91
C ARG A 640 -39.58 2.78 -44.94
N LEU A 641 -40.46 1.89 -45.39
CA LEU A 641 -40.93 0.76 -44.59
C LEU A 641 -39.80 -0.21 -44.24
N GLU A 642 -38.83 -0.42 -45.14
CA GLU A 642 -37.65 -1.22 -44.84
C GLU A 642 -36.76 -0.56 -43.77
N VAL A 643 -36.64 0.77 -43.74
CA VAL A 643 -35.94 1.51 -42.67
C VAL A 643 -36.69 1.37 -41.34
N LEU A 644 -38.02 1.49 -41.35
CA LEU A 644 -38.85 1.30 -40.15
C LEU A 644 -38.78 -0.14 -39.62
N ASP A 645 -38.75 -1.14 -40.50
CA ASP A 645 -38.59 -2.55 -40.10
C ASP A 645 -37.26 -2.81 -39.38
N ARG A 646 -36.19 -2.09 -39.76
CA ARG A 646 -34.92 -2.10 -39.01
C ARG A 646 -35.06 -1.39 -37.67
N ALA A 647 -35.69 -0.22 -37.64
CA ALA A 647 -35.91 0.53 -36.40
C ALA A 647 -36.75 -0.23 -35.38
N LEU A 648 -37.74 -1.02 -35.82
CA LEU A 648 -38.63 -1.78 -34.95
C LEU A 648 -37.88 -2.73 -34.00
N ARG A 649 -36.75 -3.28 -34.48
CA ARG A 649 -35.93 -4.25 -33.74
C ARG A 649 -34.76 -3.61 -33.01
N TYR A 650 -34.55 -2.30 -33.18
CA TYR A 650 -33.39 -1.59 -32.63
C TYR A 650 -33.25 -1.80 -31.12
N ALA A 651 -34.33 -1.62 -30.35
CA ALA A 651 -34.29 -1.81 -28.90
C ALA A 651 -33.95 -3.28 -28.52
N SER A 652 -34.61 -4.25 -29.16
CA SER A 652 -34.38 -5.69 -28.91
C SER A 652 -32.97 -6.16 -29.29
N GLU A 653 -32.44 -5.69 -30.43
CA GLU A 653 -31.08 -6.02 -30.89
C GLU A 653 -30.01 -5.48 -29.93
N HIS A 654 -30.39 -4.55 -29.07
CA HIS A 654 -29.49 -3.82 -28.17
C HIS A 654 -29.85 -3.98 -26.69
N ARG A 655 -30.81 -4.86 -26.36
CA ARG A 655 -31.29 -5.11 -24.98
C ARG A 655 -31.76 -3.85 -24.25
N LEU A 656 -32.23 -2.86 -25.02
CA LEU A 656 -32.84 -1.65 -24.50
C LEU A 656 -34.34 -1.88 -24.26
N PRO A 657 -34.99 -1.12 -23.36
CA PRO A 657 -36.44 -1.15 -23.21
C PRO A 657 -37.16 -0.99 -24.56
N GLU A 658 -37.98 -1.98 -24.94
CA GLU A 658 -38.66 -1.96 -26.24
C GLU A 658 -39.72 -0.87 -26.31
N ASP A 659 -40.53 -0.74 -25.26
CA ASP A 659 -41.54 0.31 -25.15
C ASP A 659 -41.02 1.51 -24.37
N PRO A 660 -41.42 2.74 -24.75
CA PRO A 660 -42.46 3.05 -25.74
C PRO A 660 -41.99 3.09 -27.21
N PHE A 661 -40.70 2.91 -27.49
CA PHE A 661 -40.12 3.10 -28.83
C PHE A 661 -40.76 2.20 -29.89
N ARG A 662 -40.82 0.89 -29.65
CA ARG A 662 -41.41 -0.12 -30.54
C ARG A 662 -42.85 0.24 -30.89
N GLY A 663 -43.67 0.58 -29.90
CA GLY A 663 -45.03 1.05 -30.12
C GLY A 663 -45.11 2.31 -31.00
N ARG A 664 -44.17 3.26 -30.86
CA ARG A 664 -44.13 4.46 -31.72
C ARG A 664 -43.70 4.14 -33.16
N VAL A 665 -42.77 3.19 -33.36
CA VAL A 665 -42.37 2.73 -34.69
C VAL A 665 -43.52 2.03 -35.40
N LEU A 666 -44.28 1.17 -34.71
CA LEU A 666 -45.49 0.54 -35.27
C LEU A 666 -46.53 1.58 -35.66
N ALA A 667 -46.71 2.64 -34.86
CA ALA A 667 -47.60 3.74 -35.21
C ALA A 667 -47.16 4.46 -36.50
N ALA A 668 -45.85 4.71 -36.66
CA ALA A 668 -45.29 5.29 -37.88
C ALA A 668 -45.49 4.36 -39.10
N GLN A 669 -45.27 3.05 -38.94
CA GLN A 669 -45.54 2.06 -39.99
C GLN A 669 -47.02 2.04 -40.38
N MET A 670 -47.93 2.07 -39.42
CA MET A 670 -49.37 2.11 -39.69
C MET A 670 -49.78 3.39 -40.43
N MET A 671 -49.22 4.55 -40.07
CA MET A 671 -49.44 5.81 -40.78
C MET A 671 -48.95 5.74 -42.24
N MET A 672 -47.80 5.11 -42.50
CA MET A 672 -47.27 4.94 -43.86
C MET A 672 -48.00 3.84 -44.67
N ARG A 673 -48.44 2.74 -44.03
CA ARG A 673 -49.15 1.61 -44.66
C ARG A 673 -50.62 1.91 -44.99
N ARG A 674 -51.23 2.95 -44.42
CA ARG A 674 -52.60 3.41 -44.75
C ARG A 674 -52.82 3.75 -46.24
N LYS A 675 -51.78 3.66 -47.08
CA LYS A 675 -51.86 3.81 -48.54
C LYS A 675 -52.00 2.50 -49.35
N GLU A 676 -51.91 1.28 -48.78
CA GLU A 676 -52.33 0.02 -49.46
C GLU A 676 -52.23 -1.23 -48.52
N PRO A 677 -53.27 -2.09 -48.39
CA PRO A 677 -53.15 -3.40 -47.74
C PRO A 677 -52.55 -4.43 -48.71
N GLY A 678 -51.46 -5.10 -48.32
CA GLY A 678 -50.78 -6.13 -49.14
C GLY A 678 -50.61 -7.47 -48.41
N ARG A 679 -50.40 -8.55 -49.18
CA ARG A 679 -50.16 -9.95 -48.72
C ARG A 679 -49.15 -10.07 -47.58
N ARG A 680 -48.18 -9.15 -47.50
CA ARG A 680 -47.17 -9.08 -46.43
C ARG A 680 -47.76 -8.76 -45.05
N SER A 681 -48.74 -7.85 -44.97
CA SER A 681 -49.39 -7.47 -43.70
C SER A 681 -50.28 -8.58 -43.16
N GLU A 682 -50.83 -9.40 -44.05
CA GLU A 682 -51.64 -10.57 -43.70
C GLU A 682 -50.79 -11.69 -43.10
N LEU A 683 -49.64 -12.01 -43.72
CA LEU A 683 -48.70 -13.02 -43.20
C LEU A 683 -48.12 -12.62 -41.82
N GLU A 684 -47.82 -11.34 -41.61
CA GLU A 684 -47.34 -10.82 -40.33
C GLU A 684 -48.42 -10.89 -39.22
N GLY A 685 -49.68 -10.58 -39.56
CA GLY A 685 -50.82 -10.75 -38.65
C GLY A 685 -51.08 -12.22 -38.30
N ARG A 686 -51.04 -13.11 -39.29
CA ARG A 686 -51.13 -14.56 -39.08
C ARG A 686 -50.01 -15.07 -38.19
N PHE A 687 -48.77 -14.65 -38.45
CA PHE A 687 -47.62 -15.03 -37.62
C PHE A 687 -47.82 -14.65 -36.15
N LEU A 688 -48.27 -13.42 -35.85
CA LEU A 688 -48.50 -12.99 -34.47
C LEU A 688 -49.63 -13.76 -33.78
N MET A 689 -50.69 -14.09 -34.51
CA MET A 689 -51.80 -14.91 -34.02
C MET A 689 -51.35 -16.34 -33.70
N GLU A 690 -50.58 -16.95 -34.61
CA GLU A 690 -50.00 -18.29 -34.37
C GLU A 690 -48.95 -18.27 -33.24
N LEU A 691 -48.17 -17.19 -33.11
CA LEU A 691 -47.14 -17.06 -32.09
C LEU A 691 -47.71 -16.93 -30.66
N ASN A 692 -48.77 -16.14 -30.49
CA ASN A 692 -49.27 -15.75 -29.17
C ASN A 692 -50.54 -16.50 -28.74
N GLU A 693 -51.42 -16.83 -29.67
CA GLU A 693 -52.74 -17.42 -29.35
C GLU A 693 -52.75 -18.94 -29.58
N ARG A 694 -52.44 -19.38 -30.80
CA ARG A 694 -52.61 -20.80 -31.22
C ARG A 694 -51.40 -21.67 -30.93
N LYS A 695 -50.20 -21.09 -30.96
CA LYS A 695 -48.90 -21.75 -30.68
C LYS A 695 -48.61 -22.96 -31.57
N ASP A 696 -49.01 -22.91 -32.84
CA ASP A 696 -48.77 -23.98 -33.81
C ASP A 696 -47.39 -23.84 -34.50
N VAL A 697 -46.50 -24.79 -34.23
CA VAL A 697 -45.13 -24.85 -34.78
C VAL A 697 -45.12 -25.09 -36.30
N LEU A 698 -46.07 -25.86 -36.83
CA LEU A 698 -46.13 -26.18 -38.25
C LEU A 698 -46.53 -24.95 -39.05
N GLU A 699 -47.59 -24.25 -38.63
CA GLU A 699 -48.01 -23.00 -39.28
C GLU A 699 -46.94 -21.91 -39.19
N ILE A 700 -46.25 -21.77 -38.05
CA ILE A 700 -45.11 -20.85 -37.93
C ILE A 700 -44.02 -21.17 -38.95
N THR A 701 -43.72 -22.46 -39.15
CA THR A 701 -42.72 -22.92 -40.11
C THR A 701 -43.16 -22.57 -41.54
N LEU A 702 -44.41 -22.86 -41.90
CA LEU A 702 -44.97 -22.57 -43.23
C LEU A 702 -45.00 -21.07 -43.53
N ILE A 703 -45.44 -20.24 -42.56
CA ILE A 703 -45.46 -18.79 -42.69
C ILE A 703 -44.04 -18.24 -42.86
N ALA A 704 -43.08 -18.73 -42.07
CA ALA A 704 -41.69 -18.30 -42.17
C ALA A 704 -41.05 -18.70 -43.51
N GLU A 705 -41.37 -19.88 -44.06
CA GLU A 705 -40.94 -20.31 -45.39
C GLU A 705 -41.56 -19.45 -46.50
N GLU A 706 -42.86 -19.19 -46.44
CA GLU A 706 -43.56 -18.32 -47.40
C GLU A 706 -43.02 -16.88 -47.37
N VAL A 707 -42.68 -16.38 -46.17
CA VAL A 707 -42.03 -15.07 -46.02
C VAL A 707 -40.59 -15.12 -46.53
N ALA A 708 -39.87 -16.23 -46.36
CA ALA A 708 -38.50 -16.39 -46.84
C ALA A 708 -38.40 -16.36 -48.37
N ASP A 709 -39.40 -16.88 -49.09
CA ASP A 709 -39.49 -16.77 -50.55
C ASP A 709 -39.55 -15.29 -51.02
N ILE A 710 -40.04 -14.38 -50.18
CA ILE A 710 -40.07 -12.94 -50.44
C ILE A 710 -38.82 -12.23 -49.90
N SER A 711 -38.36 -12.63 -48.70
CA SER A 711 -37.21 -12.05 -48.01
C SER A 711 -36.61 -13.10 -47.06
N PRO A 712 -35.52 -13.78 -47.48
CA PRO A 712 -34.95 -14.90 -46.72
C PRO A 712 -34.61 -14.56 -45.27
N ILE A 713 -34.01 -13.39 -45.06
CA ILE A 713 -33.65 -12.90 -43.72
C ILE A 713 -34.86 -12.68 -42.82
N ARG A 714 -36.02 -12.25 -43.36
CA ARG A 714 -37.24 -12.04 -42.56
C ARG A 714 -37.85 -13.35 -42.09
N GLY A 715 -37.90 -14.37 -42.96
CA GLY A 715 -38.35 -15.71 -42.57
C GLY A 715 -37.47 -16.30 -41.46
N LEU A 716 -36.15 -16.20 -41.60
CA LEU A 716 -35.21 -16.64 -40.56
C LEU A 716 -35.36 -15.89 -39.23
N ARG A 717 -35.70 -14.60 -39.31
CA ARG A 717 -35.99 -13.76 -38.13
C ARG A 717 -37.33 -14.08 -37.48
N MET A 718 -38.31 -14.60 -38.22
CA MET A 718 -39.56 -15.10 -37.64
C MET A 718 -39.30 -16.34 -36.78
N PHE A 719 -38.41 -17.24 -37.23
CA PHE A 719 -37.95 -18.35 -36.40
C PHE A 719 -37.25 -17.87 -35.12
N GLU A 720 -36.32 -16.91 -35.18
CA GLU A 720 -35.71 -16.35 -33.94
C GLU A 720 -36.76 -15.79 -32.99
N THR A 721 -37.73 -15.05 -33.52
CA THR A 721 -38.80 -14.45 -32.70
C THR A 721 -39.63 -15.54 -32.02
N ALA A 722 -39.94 -16.63 -32.75
CA ALA A 722 -40.65 -17.77 -32.18
C ALA A 722 -39.82 -18.50 -31.12
N ILE A 723 -38.54 -18.76 -31.38
CA ILE A 723 -37.62 -19.42 -30.46
C ILE A 723 -37.47 -18.63 -29.15
N GLN A 724 -37.35 -17.30 -29.23
CA GLN A 724 -37.14 -16.42 -28.08
C GLN A 724 -38.43 -16.02 -27.34
N SER A 725 -39.60 -16.38 -27.88
CA SER A 725 -40.90 -15.94 -27.33
C SER A 725 -41.27 -16.56 -25.97
N ASN A 726 -40.52 -17.57 -25.49
CA ASN A 726 -40.88 -18.40 -24.33
C ASN A 726 -42.28 -19.07 -24.42
N ASN A 727 -42.91 -19.07 -25.60
CA ASN A 727 -44.25 -19.62 -25.79
C ASN A 727 -44.27 -21.13 -26.10
N PHE A 728 -43.11 -21.73 -26.37
CA PHE A 728 -42.97 -23.10 -26.85
C PHE A 728 -42.15 -23.98 -25.90
N GLU A 729 -42.41 -25.28 -25.89
CA GLU A 729 -41.64 -26.27 -25.13
C GLU A 729 -40.27 -26.55 -25.77
N LEU A 730 -39.32 -27.08 -25.00
CA LEU A 730 -37.95 -27.38 -25.46
C LEU A 730 -37.90 -28.21 -26.76
N ARG A 731 -38.78 -29.21 -26.90
CA ARG A 731 -38.85 -30.05 -28.11
C ARG A 731 -39.33 -29.26 -29.33
N GLN A 732 -40.31 -28.37 -29.13
CA GLN A 732 -40.83 -27.50 -30.19
C GLN A 732 -39.79 -26.47 -30.62
N ILE A 733 -39.06 -25.89 -29.65
CA ILE A 733 -37.92 -25.00 -29.92
C ILE A 733 -36.85 -25.71 -30.75
N GLN A 734 -36.48 -26.95 -30.39
CA GLN A 734 -35.53 -27.74 -31.18
C GLN A 734 -36.00 -27.97 -32.62
N THR A 735 -37.30 -28.18 -32.83
CA THR A 735 -37.89 -28.29 -34.17
C THR A 735 -37.77 -26.98 -34.94
N LEU A 736 -38.14 -25.85 -34.33
CA LEU A 736 -38.00 -24.52 -34.94
C LEU A 736 -36.55 -24.20 -35.30
N VAL A 737 -35.58 -24.52 -34.42
CA VAL A 737 -34.14 -24.35 -34.68
C VAL A 737 -33.68 -25.21 -35.86
N ARG A 738 -34.16 -26.47 -35.97
CA ARG A 738 -33.85 -27.35 -37.11
C ARG A 738 -34.40 -26.79 -38.42
N SER A 739 -35.65 -26.34 -38.43
CA SER A 739 -36.27 -25.71 -39.60
C SER A 739 -35.54 -24.43 -40.01
N GLN A 740 -35.17 -23.59 -39.04
CA GLN A 740 -34.37 -22.40 -39.26
C GLN A 740 -33.00 -22.72 -39.87
N LYS A 741 -32.29 -23.74 -39.35
CA LYS A 741 -31.00 -24.20 -39.90
C LYS A 741 -31.14 -24.70 -41.33
N ALA A 742 -32.20 -25.44 -41.64
CA ALA A 742 -32.47 -25.90 -43.00
C ALA A 742 -32.74 -24.72 -43.95
N LEU A 743 -33.55 -23.76 -43.52
CA LEU A 743 -33.84 -22.56 -44.28
C LEU A 743 -32.58 -21.70 -44.51
N PHE A 744 -31.74 -21.52 -43.49
CA PHE A 744 -30.50 -20.75 -43.62
C PHE A 744 -29.55 -21.41 -44.62
N ARG A 745 -29.40 -22.73 -44.60
CA ARG A 745 -28.57 -23.45 -45.58
C ARG A 745 -29.04 -23.24 -47.03
N ARG A 746 -30.35 -23.08 -47.25
CA ARG A 746 -30.94 -22.85 -48.57
C ARG A 746 -30.63 -21.45 -49.12
N TYR A 747 -30.66 -20.42 -48.27
CA TYR A 747 -30.51 -19.01 -48.66
C TYR A 747 -29.22 -18.34 -48.17
N SER A 748 -28.24 -19.09 -47.66
CA SER A 748 -27.02 -18.52 -47.04
C SER A 748 -26.24 -17.62 -47.99
N LYS A 749 -26.27 -17.93 -49.30
CA LYS A 749 -25.64 -17.14 -50.36
C LYS A 749 -26.37 -15.84 -50.69
N ASP A 750 -27.60 -15.67 -50.22
CA ASP A 750 -28.42 -14.47 -50.47
C ASP A 750 -28.46 -13.54 -49.24
N ILE A 751 -27.84 -13.94 -48.14
CA ILE A 751 -27.88 -13.23 -46.86
C ILE A 751 -26.49 -12.72 -46.51
N LEU A 752 -26.36 -11.39 -46.42
CA LEU A 752 -25.11 -10.73 -46.07
C LEU A 752 -24.72 -10.98 -44.61
N VAL A 753 -23.43 -11.07 -44.31
CA VAL A 753 -22.92 -11.32 -42.95
C VAL A 753 -23.47 -10.30 -41.94
N ARG A 754 -23.50 -9.01 -42.28
CA ARG A 754 -24.05 -7.94 -41.42
C ARG A 754 -25.50 -8.16 -40.98
N GLN A 755 -26.27 -8.98 -41.70
CA GLN A 755 -27.66 -9.29 -41.38
C GLN A 755 -27.82 -10.50 -40.45
N ARG A 756 -26.78 -11.35 -40.35
CA ARG A 756 -26.83 -12.65 -39.66
C ARG A 756 -26.69 -12.55 -38.15
N ARG A 757 -26.21 -11.43 -37.60
CA ARG A 757 -26.07 -11.20 -36.14
C ARG A 757 -27.37 -11.43 -35.37
N SER A 758 -28.52 -11.15 -35.98
CA SER A 758 -29.84 -11.39 -35.38
C SER A 758 -30.20 -12.87 -35.24
N LEU A 759 -29.45 -13.77 -35.89
CA LEU A 759 -29.74 -15.21 -35.98
C LEU A 759 -28.92 -16.01 -34.95
N SER A 760 -29.11 -15.72 -33.67
CA SER A 760 -28.37 -16.34 -32.56
C SER A 760 -28.50 -17.86 -32.50
N SER A 761 -29.67 -18.40 -32.85
CA SER A 761 -30.00 -19.82 -32.70
C SER A 761 -29.25 -20.72 -33.72
N LEU A 762 -28.61 -20.12 -34.71
CA LEU A 762 -27.80 -20.82 -35.71
C LEU A 762 -26.38 -21.16 -35.22
N SER A 763 -25.90 -20.52 -34.14
CA SER A 763 -24.54 -20.68 -33.60
C SER A 763 -23.43 -20.45 -34.65
N LEU A 764 -23.60 -19.43 -35.51
CA LEU A 764 -22.60 -19.05 -36.53
C LEU A 764 -21.35 -18.45 -35.87
N ARG A 765 -20.18 -18.67 -36.48
CA ARG A 765 -18.89 -18.26 -35.91
C ARG A 765 -18.58 -16.79 -36.22
N PRO A 766 -18.04 -16.01 -35.28
CA PRO A 766 -17.49 -14.69 -35.59
C PRO A 766 -16.23 -14.80 -36.46
N LEU A 767 -16.08 -13.88 -37.42
CA LEU A 767 -14.82 -13.59 -38.08
C LEU A 767 -14.17 -12.40 -37.38
N VAL A 768 -12.98 -12.60 -36.82
CA VAL A 768 -12.22 -11.60 -36.08
C VAL A 768 -11.01 -11.18 -36.91
N LEU A 769 -10.99 -9.90 -37.30
CA LEU A 769 -9.86 -9.23 -37.91
C LEU A 769 -8.93 -8.76 -36.81
N VAL A 770 -7.67 -9.16 -36.89
CA VAL A 770 -6.68 -8.93 -35.83
C VAL A 770 -5.82 -7.74 -36.21
N ASP A 771 -5.83 -6.70 -35.38
CA ASP A 771 -5.05 -5.48 -35.54
C ASP A 771 -3.57 -5.68 -35.16
N THR A 772 -2.69 -4.76 -35.59
CA THR A 772 -1.24 -4.81 -35.38
C THR A 772 -0.87 -4.86 -33.89
N ASN A 773 -1.59 -4.11 -33.04
CA ASN A 773 -1.37 -4.08 -31.58
C ASN A 773 -1.50 -5.47 -30.94
N ILE A 774 -2.52 -6.27 -31.32
CA ILE A 774 -2.74 -7.63 -30.82
C ILE A 774 -1.62 -8.57 -31.29
N LEU A 775 -1.15 -8.43 -32.53
CA LEU A 775 -0.03 -9.23 -33.06
C LEU A 775 1.28 -8.90 -32.36
N ILE A 776 1.53 -7.62 -32.07
CA ILE A 776 2.70 -7.17 -31.29
C ILE A 776 2.65 -7.74 -29.89
N ASP A 777 1.51 -7.65 -29.19
CA ASP A 777 1.36 -8.21 -27.84
C ASP A 777 1.63 -9.73 -27.84
N ALA A 778 1.08 -10.46 -28.82
CA ALA A 778 1.31 -11.90 -28.97
C ALA A 778 2.80 -12.23 -29.23
N LEU A 779 3.49 -11.44 -30.05
CA LEU A 779 4.92 -11.63 -30.31
C LEU A 779 5.78 -11.27 -29.10
N LYS A 780 5.41 -10.22 -28.35
CA LYS A 780 6.12 -9.83 -27.13
C LYS A 780 6.11 -10.97 -26.12
N ASP A 781 4.95 -11.57 -25.88
CA ASP A 781 4.81 -12.72 -24.99
C ASP A 781 5.63 -13.93 -25.48
N ASP A 782 5.57 -14.24 -26.78
CA ASP A 782 6.32 -15.37 -27.36
C ASP A 782 7.84 -15.17 -27.24
N LEU A 783 8.35 -13.97 -27.55
CA LEU A 783 9.78 -13.64 -27.44
C LEU A 783 10.29 -13.61 -26.00
N LEU A 784 9.51 -13.08 -25.05
CA LEU A 784 9.84 -13.16 -23.61
C LEU A 784 9.96 -14.63 -23.16
N GLY A 785 9.09 -15.49 -23.67
CA GLY A 785 9.16 -16.93 -23.49
C GLY A 785 10.39 -17.59 -24.13
N GLN A 786 11.11 -16.93 -25.05
CA GLN A 786 12.38 -17.46 -25.59
C GLN A 786 13.61 -16.95 -24.83
N ILE A 787 13.56 -15.72 -24.31
CA ILE A 787 14.72 -15.04 -23.69
C ILE A 787 14.96 -15.55 -22.27
N SER A 788 13.89 -15.85 -21.54
CA SER A 788 14.00 -16.41 -20.19
C SER A 788 14.62 -17.82 -20.27
N GLN A 789 15.62 -18.10 -19.43
CA GLN A 789 16.30 -19.41 -19.35
C GLN A 789 15.32 -20.58 -19.09
N ASP A 790 14.11 -20.24 -18.67
CA ASP A 790 13.09 -21.11 -18.14
C ASP A 790 11.71 -20.99 -18.86
N ASN A 791 11.61 -20.15 -19.89
CA ASN A 791 10.41 -19.78 -20.68
C ASN A 791 9.27 -19.04 -19.93
N PHE A 792 9.54 -18.40 -18.79
CA PHE A 792 8.52 -17.73 -17.96
C PHE A 792 8.35 -16.25 -18.32
N GLY A 793 7.09 -15.78 -18.43
CA GLY A 793 6.74 -14.37 -18.62
C GLY A 793 6.59 -13.60 -17.29
N THR A 794 6.15 -12.33 -17.36
CA THR A 794 5.81 -11.52 -16.19
C THR A 794 4.64 -12.13 -15.41
N PHE A 795 4.61 -11.94 -14.08
CA PHE A 795 3.47 -12.33 -13.23
C PHE A 795 2.27 -11.39 -13.37
N ASP A 796 2.45 -10.21 -13.97
CA ASP A 796 1.35 -9.31 -14.30
C ASP A 796 0.53 -9.91 -15.45
N TRP A 797 -0.53 -10.64 -15.10
CA TRP A 797 -1.51 -11.07 -16.09
C TRP A 797 -2.49 -9.94 -16.38
N THR A 798 -2.04 -8.99 -17.18
CA THR A 798 -2.84 -7.83 -17.55
C THR A 798 -4.06 -8.24 -18.36
N VAL A 799 -5.09 -7.37 -18.38
CA VAL A 799 -6.28 -7.57 -19.22
C VAL A 799 -5.87 -7.71 -20.69
N GLU A 800 -4.80 -7.03 -21.10
CA GLU A 800 -4.31 -7.08 -22.47
C GLU A 800 -3.88 -8.47 -22.88
N ARG A 801 -2.97 -9.04 -22.09
CA ARG A 801 -2.41 -10.37 -22.29
C ARG A 801 -3.50 -11.44 -22.27
N ALA A 802 -4.46 -11.28 -21.35
CA ALA A 802 -5.59 -12.18 -21.24
C ALA A 802 -6.51 -12.19 -22.48
N PHE A 803 -6.72 -11.03 -23.11
CA PHE A 803 -7.51 -10.94 -24.34
C PHE A 803 -6.83 -11.64 -25.53
N VAL A 804 -5.52 -11.43 -25.72
CA VAL A 804 -4.72 -12.11 -26.76
C VAL A 804 -4.80 -13.62 -26.59
N TRP A 805 -4.63 -14.10 -25.36
CA TRP A 805 -4.73 -15.51 -25.02
C TRP A 805 -6.12 -16.09 -25.31
N MET A 806 -7.18 -15.36 -24.94
CA MET A 806 -8.55 -15.79 -25.20
C MET A 806 -8.86 -15.91 -26.70
N LEU A 807 -8.37 -14.98 -27.52
CA LEU A 807 -8.51 -15.04 -28.99
C LEU A 807 -7.89 -16.33 -29.56
N LYS A 808 -6.65 -16.64 -29.13
CA LYS A 808 -5.94 -17.86 -29.53
C LYS A 808 -6.72 -19.11 -29.11
N ARG A 809 -7.15 -19.18 -27.85
CA ARG A 809 -7.91 -20.32 -27.30
C ARG A 809 -9.22 -20.54 -28.04
N ARG A 810 -10.03 -19.50 -28.25
CA ARG A 810 -11.33 -19.64 -28.96
C ARG A 810 -11.15 -20.06 -30.42
N SER A 811 -10.04 -19.66 -31.04
CA SER A 811 -9.66 -20.10 -32.39
C SER A 811 -9.29 -21.58 -32.41
N GLU A 812 -8.53 -22.06 -31.42
CA GLU A 812 -8.18 -23.48 -31.25
C GLU A 812 -9.39 -24.36 -30.94
N GLU A 813 -10.35 -23.87 -30.14
CA GLU A 813 -11.64 -24.51 -29.90
C GLU A 813 -12.58 -24.51 -31.13
N GLY A 814 -12.19 -23.83 -32.22
CA GLY A 814 -12.99 -23.71 -33.45
C GLY A 814 -14.25 -22.85 -33.29
N ARG A 815 -14.28 -21.96 -32.29
CA ARG A 815 -15.42 -21.07 -32.00
C ARG A 815 -15.36 -19.74 -32.75
N VAL A 816 -14.17 -19.31 -33.18
CA VAL A 816 -13.95 -18.09 -33.96
C VAL A 816 -13.02 -18.34 -35.15
N HIS A 817 -13.17 -17.51 -36.19
CA HIS A 817 -12.22 -17.42 -37.29
C HIS A 817 -11.32 -16.21 -37.07
N LEU A 818 -9.99 -16.41 -37.08
CA LEU A 818 -9.02 -15.32 -37.01
C LEU A 818 -8.46 -15.03 -38.40
N CYS A 819 -8.43 -13.76 -38.77
CA CYS A 819 -7.90 -13.26 -40.03
C CYS A 819 -7.03 -12.04 -39.77
N ILE A 820 -5.92 -11.91 -40.49
CA ILE A 820 -5.04 -10.75 -40.40
C ILE A 820 -5.28 -9.89 -41.64
N PRO A 821 -5.71 -8.62 -41.49
CA PRO A 821 -5.76 -7.65 -42.59
C PRO A 821 -4.39 -7.44 -43.22
N THR A 822 -4.35 -7.12 -44.51
CA THR A 822 -3.06 -6.93 -45.23
C THR A 822 -2.26 -5.75 -44.71
N SER A 823 -2.94 -4.68 -44.27
CA SER A 823 -2.29 -3.52 -43.66
C SER A 823 -1.64 -3.89 -42.32
N ALA A 824 -2.37 -4.60 -41.45
CA ALA A 824 -1.86 -5.06 -40.17
C ALA A 824 -0.68 -6.04 -40.32
N GLU A 825 -0.75 -6.96 -41.29
CA GLU A 825 0.36 -7.85 -41.61
C GLU A 825 1.61 -7.09 -42.07
N ALA A 826 1.45 -6.12 -42.98
CA ALA A 826 2.55 -5.30 -43.48
C ALA A 826 3.19 -4.43 -42.38
N GLU A 827 2.37 -3.82 -41.52
CA GLU A 827 2.84 -3.02 -40.41
C GLU A 827 3.57 -3.88 -39.37
N PHE A 828 3.00 -5.03 -39.00
CA PHE A 828 3.61 -6.00 -38.11
C PHE A 828 5.01 -6.41 -38.63
N LEU A 829 5.10 -6.82 -39.90
CA LEU A 829 6.37 -7.18 -40.54
C LEU A 829 7.38 -6.03 -40.54
N ASN A 830 6.95 -4.78 -40.72
CA ASN A 830 7.84 -3.62 -40.68
C ASN A 830 8.36 -3.36 -39.26
N ARG A 831 7.50 -3.45 -38.24
CA ARG A 831 7.88 -3.27 -36.82
C ARG A 831 8.73 -4.43 -36.29
N THR A 832 8.71 -5.59 -36.95
CA THR A 832 9.48 -6.78 -36.56
C THR A 832 10.61 -7.12 -37.54
N ARG A 833 10.95 -6.21 -38.47
CA ARG A 833 11.92 -6.47 -39.56
C ARG A 833 13.33 -6.79 -39.11
N SER A 834 13.71 -6.41 -37.88
CA SER A 834 15.02 -6.72 -37.31
C SER A 834 14.97 -6.79 -35.79
N PRO A 835 15.87 -7.57 -35.14
CA PRO A 835 15.96 -7.63 -33.68
C PRO A 835 16.17 -6.28 -33.00
N LYS A 836 16.84 -5.32 -33.67
CA LYS A 836 17.03 -3.98 -33.11
C LYS A 836 15.71 -3.23 -32.95
N ILE A 837 14.85 -3.30 -33.98
CA ILE A 837 13.57 -2.58 -34.00
C ILE A 837 12.54 -3.31 -33.13
N ALA A 838 12.51 -4.65 -33.18
CA ALA A 838 11.66 -5.44 -32.30
C ALA A 838 11.96 -5.20 -30.81
N ARG A 839 13.21 -4.91 -30.45
CA ARG A 839 13.59 -4.53 -29.08
C ARG A 839 12.91 -3.24 -28.61
N GLU A 840 12.66 -2.28 -29.51
CA GLU A 840 12.01 -1.01 -29.18
C GLU A 840 10.52 -1.18 -28.79
N LEU A 841 9.93 -2.37 -28.98
CA LEU A 841 8.56 -2.71 -28.59
C LEU A 841 8.41 -3.01 -27.07
N PHE A 842 9.53 -3.15 -26.34
CA PHE A 842 9.57 -3.54 -24.93
C PHE A 842 9.94 -2.40 -23.97
N ARG A 843 9.51 -1.16 -24.25
CA ARG A 843 9.94 0.04 -23.48
C ARG A 843 9.71 -0.03 -21.97
N ASP A 844 8.71 -0.78 -21.52
CA ASP A 844 8.32 -0.91 -20.10
C ASP A 844 8.61 -2.31 -19.52
N VAL A 845 9.37 -3.14 -20.24
CA VAL A 845 9.75 -4.49 -19.81
C VAL A 845 11.27 -4.59 -19.85
N TYR A 846 11.87 -4.95 -18.72
CA TYR A 846 13.32 -5.17 -18.71
C TYR A 846 13.67 -6.37 -19.60
N ILE A 847 14.65 -6.17 -20.47
CA ILE A 847 15.23 -7.22 -21.28
C ILE A 847 16.75 -7.10 -21.21
N ASP A 848 17.38 -8.09 -20.60
CA ASP A 848 18.84 -8.18 -20.57
C ASP A 848 19.43 -8.09 -21.99
N ASN A 849 20.38 -7.18 -22.15
CA ASN A 849 20.98 -6.86 -23.44
C ASN A 849 21.81 -8.03 -23.98
N LYS A 850 22.44 -8.82 -23.10
CA LYS A 850 23.27 -9.96 -23.50
C LYS A 850 22.37 -11.12 -23.95
N ALA A 851 21.36 -11.47 -23.16
CA ALA A 851 20.36 -12.50 -23.44
C ALA A 851 19.57 -12.19 -24.72
N TRP A 852 19.16 -10.94 -24.93
CA TRP A 852 18.51 -10.53 -26.19
C TRP A 852 19.42 -10.77 -27.40
N LYS A 853 20.67 -10.31 -27.33
CA LYS A 853 21.62 -10.44 -28.44
C LYS A 853 22.03 -11.89 -28.70
N SER A 854 22.10 -12.73 -27.67
CA SER A 854 22.44 -14.15 -27.81
C SER A 854 21.28 -14.99 -28.33
N THR A 855 20.04 -14.68 -27.92
CA THR A 855 18.87 -15.51 -28.17
C THR A 855 18.06 -15.03 -29.36
N VAL A 856 17.71 -13.74 -29.40
CA VAL A 856 16.85 -13.15 -30.44
C VAL A 856 17.66 -12.79 -31.68
N THR A 857 18.10 -13.82 -32.38
CA THR A 857 18.74 -13.68 -33.70
C THR A 857 17.70 -13.32 -34.76
N SER A 858 18.14 -12.75 -35.90
CA SER A 858 17.23 -12.46 -37.03
C SER A 858 16.47 -13.70 -37.50
N LYS A 859 17.10 -14.89 -37.42
CA LYS A 859 16.47 -16.17 -37.78
C LYS A 859 15.36 -16.55 -36.80
N LEU A 860 15.64 -16.53 -35.48
CA LEU A 860 14.64 -16.85 -34.46
C LEU A 860 13.46 -15.87 -34.55
N LEU A 861 13.74 -14.57 -34.67
CA LEU A 861 12.71 -13.56 -34.79
C LEU A 861 11.78 -13.84 -35.98
N GLN A 862 12.36 -14.18 -37.14
CA GLN A 862 11.58 -14.54 -38.32
C GLN A 862 10.70 -15.79 -38.08
N GLU A 863 11.26 -16.85 -37.47
CA GLU A 863 10.50 -18.06 -37.12
C GLU A 863 9.31 -17.74 -36.19
N ARG A 864 9.49 -16.83 -35.22
CA ARG A 864 8.43 -16.43 -34.27
C ARG A 864 7.38 -15.53 -34.90
N VAL A 865 7.80 -14.60 -35.75
CA VAL A 865 6.89 -13.78 -36.57
C VAL A 865 5.99 -14.69 -37.44
N GLU A 866 6.57 -15.68 -38.13
CA GLU A 866 5.82 -16.65 -38.93
C GLU A 866 4.86 -17.50 -38.07
N TYR A 867 5.26 -17.88 -36.86
CA TYR A 867 4.40 -18.59 -35.91
C TYR A 867 3.17 -17.76 -35.50
N VAL A 868 3.35 -16.47 -35.16
CA VAL A 868 2.25 -15.56 -34.82
C VAL A 868 1.31 -15.37 -36.01
N LEU A 869 1.86 -15.10 -37.20
CA LEU A 869 1.06 -14.95 -38.43
C LEU A 869 0.23 -16.19 -38.74
N ARG A 870 0.78 -17.40 -38.56
CA ARG A 870 0.03 -18.65 -38.77
C ARG A 870 -1.06 -18.86 -37.72
N THR A 871 -0.82 -18.43 -36.49
CA THR A 871 -1.76 -18.63 -35.36
C THR A 871 -2.98 -17.72 -35.49
N PHE A 872 -2.77 -16.45 -35.85
CA PHE A 872 -3.83 -15.45 -35.99
C PHE A 872 -4.38 -15.33 -37.43
N GLY A 873 -3.70 -15.89 -38.43
CA GLY A 873 -4.10 -15.86 -39.85
C GLY A 873 -4.69 -17.16 -40.40
N LYS A 874 -5.39 -17.95 -39.57
CA LYS A 874 -5.94 -19.27 -39.97
C LYS A 874 -7.03 -19.18 -41.05
N PHE A 875 -7.73 -18.06 -41.14
CA PHE A 875 -8.80 -17.85 -42.10
C PHE A 875 -8.35 -16.95 -43.25
N ARG A 876 -8.55 -17.42 -44.50
CA ARG A 876 -8.33 -16.67 -45.74
C ARG A 876 -9.52 -16.88 -46.65
N THR A 877 -10.01 -15.82 -47.28
CA THR A 877 -11.10 -15.88 -48.29
C THR A 877 -10.76 -14.93 -49.43
N GLU A 878 -11.30 -15.21 -50.62
CA GLU A 878 -11.20 -14.30 -51.76
C GLU A 878 -11.77 -12.94 -51.37
N PHE A 879 -10.94 -11.91 -51.54
CA PHE A 879 -11.25 -10.56 -51.12
C PHE A 879 -11.59 -9.70 -52.34
N ASP A 880 -12.76 -9.06 -52.31
CA ASP A 880 -13.22 -8.22 -53.41
C ASP A 880 -12.58 -6.82 -53.33
N MET A 881 -11.54 -6.64 -54.13
CA MET A 881 -10.77 -5.39 -54.19
C MET A 881 -11.57 -4.24 -54.81
N ASP A 882 -12.53 -4.53 -55.69
CA ASP A 882 -13.37 -3.50 -56.30
C ASP A 882 -14.41 -3.01 -55.28
N ALA A 883 -15.04 -3.94 -54.54
CA ALA A 883 -15.93 -3.59 -53.43
C ALA A 883 -15.21 -2.79 -52.33
N LYS A 884 -13.91 -3.05 -52.07
CA LYS A 884 -13.11 -2.26 -51.09
C LYS A 884 -12.98 -0.79 -51.48
N ARG A 885 -12.87 -0.48 -52.77
CA ARG A 885 -12.73 0.89 -53.28
C ARG A 885 -14.04 1.68 -53.25
N GLU A 886 -15.17 0.99 -53.29
CA GLU A 886 -16.51 1.59 -53.25
C GLU A 886 -17.00 1.93 -51.84
N VAL A 887 -16.23 1.58 -50.79
CA VAL A 887 -16.61 1.88 -49.40
C VAL A 887 -16.46 3.39 -49.11
N ASP A 888 -17.59 4.07 -48.94
CA ASP A 888 -17.67 5.47 -48.50
C ASP A 888 -17.37 5.62 -47.00
N LEU A 889 -16.09 5.47 -46.64
CA LEU A 889 -15.60 5.69 -45.28
C LEU A 889 -15.29 7.18 -45.02
N GLU A 890 -14.88 7.91 -46.05
CA GLU A 890 -14.44 9.32 -45.95
C GLU A 890 -15.58 10.23 -45.48
N SER A 891 -16.77 10.14 -46.11
CA SER A 891 -17.95 10.90 -45.68
C SER A 891 -18.44 10.48 -44.29
N PHE A 892 -18.17 9.24 -43.88
CA PHE A 892 -18.46 8.79 -42.53
C PHE A 892 -17.53 9.45 -41.52
N LEU A 893 -16.22 9.48 -41.76
CA LEU A 893 -15.23 10.08 -40.84
C LEU A 893 -15.39 11.59 -40.70
N VAL A 894 -15.66 12.30 -41.80
CA VAL A 894 -15.95 13.74 -41.78
C VAL A 894 -17.18 14.08 -40.93
N ARG A 895 -18.18 13.18 -40.87
CA ARG A 895 -19.34 13.36 -39.98
C ARG A 895 -19.01 13.15 -38.50
N HIS A 896 -17.86 12.57 -38.19
CA HIS A 896 -17.40 12.27 -36.83
C HIS A 896 -16.11 13.06 -36.49
N THR A 897 -15.79 14.14 -37.23
CA THR A 897 -14.54 14.91 -37.02
C THR A 897 -14.38 15.38 -35.56
N GLU A 898 -15.46 15.81 -34.90
CA GLU A 898 -15.41 16.31 -33.51
C GLU A 898 -14.81 15.30 -32.52
N ILE A 899 -15.10 13.99 -32.66
CA ILE A 899 -14.52 12.99 -31.75
C ILE A 899 -13.04 12.75 -32.05
N PHE A 900 -12.66 12.79 -33.32
CA PHE A 900 -11.28 12.57 -33.74
C PHE A 900 -10.38 13.79 -33.49
N GLU A 901 -10.92 15.01 -33.48
CA GLU A 901 -10.22 16.20 -33.00
C GLU A 901 -9.82 16.03 -31.53
N ARG A 902 -10.72 15.54 -30.68
CA ARG A 902 -10.42 15.28 -29.26
C ARG A 902 -9.43 14.13 -29.05
N VAL A 903 -9.54 13.07 -29.85
CA VAL A 903 -8.52 12.00 -29.88
C VAL A 903 -7.17 12.56 -30.32
N THR A 904 -7.16 13.50 -31.27
CA THR A 904 -5.95 14.17 -31.73
C THR A 904 -5.32 14.99 -30.61
N GLU A 905 -6.09 15.83 -29.91
CA GLU A 905 -5.62 16.61 -28.76
C GLU A 905 -5.00 15.68 -27.69
N ALA A 906 -5.66 14.57 -27.37
CA ALA A 906 -5.18 13.61 -26.39
C ALA A 906 -3.88 12.92 -26.83
N LYS A 907 -3.81 12.42 -28.08
CA LYS A 907 -2.63 11.75 -28.63
C LYS A 907 -1.43 12.71 -28.78
N GLN A 908 -1.67 13.99 -29.07
CA GLN A 908 -0.64 15.04 -29.12
C GLN A 908 -0.09 15.41 -27.75
N LEU A 909 -0.94 15.45 -26.71
CA LEU A 909 -0.49 15.70 -25.34
C LEU A 909 0.32 14.53 -24.75
N ALA A 910 0.09 13.31 -25.24
CA ALA A 910 0.69 12.09 -24.71
C ALA A 910 2.05 11.71 -25.36
N ARG A 911 2.43 12.30 -26.50
CA ARG A 911 3.65 11.95 -27.24
C ARG A 911 4.33 13.16 -27.84
N ASP A 912 5.67 13.21 -27.72
CA ASP A 912 6.51 14.21 -28.38
C ASP A 912 6.50 14.10 -29.92
N ASP A 913 6.16 12.93 -30.46
CA ASP A 913 6.03 12.66 -31.91
C ASP A 913 4.73 11.85 -32.19
N PRO A 914 3.58 12.52 -32.37
CA PRO A 914 2.30 11.86 -32.63
C PRO A 914 2.28 11.26 -34.04
N PRO A 915 1.66 10.07 -34.24
CA PRO A 915 1.66 9.40 -35.53
C PRO A 915 0.90 10.19 -36.63
N PRO A 916 1.26 10.00 -37.90
CA PRO A 916 0.75 10.80 -39.02
C PRO A 916 -0.75 10.60 -39.25
N ARG A 917 -1.47 11.71 -39.41
CA ARG A 917 -2.93 11.73 -39.65
C ARG A 917 -3.26 11.55 -41.13
N THR A 918 -4.49 11.10 -41.41
CA THR A 918 -5.01 11.06 -42.77
C THR A 918 -5.66 12.40 -43.12
N VAL A 919 -5.37 12.92 -44.32
CA VAL A 919 -6.03 14.13 -44.83
C VAL A 919 -7.26 13.72 -45.65
N ILE A 920 -8.45 14.09 -45.17
CA ILE A 920 -9.74 13.82 -45.84
C ILE A 920 -10.46 15.16 -46.01
N ASP A 921 -10.80 15.54 -47.24
CA ASP A 921 -11.45 16.83 -47.57
C ASP A 921 -10.77 18.08 -46.98
N GLY A 922 -9.43 18.03 -46.81
CA GLY A 922 -8.65 19.13 -46.23
C GLY A 922 -8.61 19.15 -44.69
N TYR A 923 -9.29 18.22 -44.03
CA TYR A 923 -9.22 18.00 -42.59
C TYR A 923 -8.19 16.91 -42.26
N GLU A 924 -7.36 17.15 -41.25
CA GLU A 924 -6.40 16.16 -40.73
C GLU A 924 -7.06 15.37 -39.58
N ILE A 925 -7.50 14.15 -39.88
CA ILE A 925 -8.35 13.34 -38.99
C ILE A 925 -7.70 11.95 -38.76
N TYR A 926 -7.85 11.39 -37.57
CA TYR A 926 -7.69 9.94 -37.34
C TYR A 926 -8.92 9.19 -37.88
N PRO A 927 -8.85 7.90 -38.26
CA PRO A 927 -7.75 6.92 -38.08
C PRO A 927 -6.55 7.07 -39.03
N GLU A 928 -5.48 6.33 -38.75
CA GLU A 928 -4.32 6.21 -39.65
C GLU A 928 -4.65 5.45 -40.95
N SER A 929 -3.81 5.58 -41.98
CA SER A 929 -4.07 4.91 -43.27
C SER A 929 -4.20 3.39 -43.15
N GLY A 930 -3.42 2.77 -42.25
CA GLY A 930 -3.50 1.34 -41.95
C GLY A 930 -4.86 0.95 -41.37
N ASP A 931 -5.37 1.72 -40.41
CA ASP A 931 -6.67 1.50 -39.76
C ASP A 931 -7.83 1.69 -40.73
N LEU A 932 -7.74 2.67 -41.63
CA LEU A 932 -8.73 2.87 -42.70
C LEU A 932 -8.82 1.63 -43.59
N GLU A 933 -7.70 0.99 -43.90
CA GLU A 933 -7.70 -0.26 -44.66
C GLU A 933 -8.38 -1.40 -43.87
N ILE A 934 -8.13 -1.51 -42.57
CA ILE A 934 -8.80 -2.51 -41.71
C ILE A 934 -10.32 -2.27 -41.68
N MET A 935 -10.77 -1.02 -41.54
CA MET A 935 -12.19 -0.66 -41.56
C MET A 935 -12.85 -1.00 -42.91
N ARG A 936 -12.16 -0.74 -44.02
CA ARG A 936 -12.62 -1.11 -45.37
C ARG A 936 -12.70 -2.63 -45.52
N ASP A 937 -11.70 -3.37 -45.06
CA ASP A 937 -11.69 -4.83 -45.09
C ASP A 937 -12.86 -5.41 -44.29
N ALA A 938 -13.07 -4.91 -43.07
CA ALA A 938 -14.19 -5.30 -42.22
C ALA A 938 -15.55 -5.06 -42.89
N THR A 939 -15.69 -3.92 -43.59
CA THR A 939 -16.91 -3.55 -44.31
C THR A 939 -17.20 -4.49 -45.49
N VAL A 940 -16.16 -4.84 -46.27
CA VAL A 940 -16.28 -5.80 -47.38
C VAL A 940 -16.70 -7.15 -46.85
N TYR A 941 -16.06 -7.65 -45.79
CA TYR A 941 -16.46 -8.92 -45.18
C TYR A 941 -17.87 -8.88 -44.60
N ALA A 942 -18.29 -7.79 -43.96
CA ALA A 942 -19.64 -7.64 -43.44
C ALA A 942 -20.70 -7.57 -44.55
N SER A 943 -20.33 -7.08 -45.74
CA SER A 943 -21.17 -6.99 -46.93
C SER A 943 -21.08 -8.21 -47.84
N SER A 944 -20.30 -9.22 -47.45
CA SER A 944 -20.16 -10.49 -48.18
C SER A 944 -21.15 -11.55 -47.70
N THR A 945 -21.11 -12.74 -48.33
CA THR A 945 -21.96 -13.89 -48.00
C THR A 945 -21.14 -15.10 -47.53
N ILE A 946 -19.98 -14.88 -46.91
CA ILE A 946 -19.05 -15.92 -46.45
C ILE A 946 -19.77 -17.04 -45.69
N PRO A 947 -19.60 -18.33 -46.03
CA PRO A 947 -20.25 -19.44 -45.33
C PRO A 947 -19.91 -19.49 -43.83
N ASP A 948 -20.87 -19.91 -43.00
CA ASP A 948 -20.71 -20.17 -41.56
C ASP A 948 -20.22 -18.99 -40.67
N VAL A 949 -20.08 -17.80 -41.24
CA VAL A 949 -19.76 -16.56 -40.51
C VAL A 949 -21.04 -15.81 -40.11
N GLY A 950 -21.14 -15.48 -38.83
CA GLY A 950 -22.30 -14.81 -38.22
C GLY A 950 -22.16 -13.30 -38.06
N CYS A 951 -20.94 -12.82 -37.82
CA CYS A 951 -20.62 -11.39 -37.72
C CYS A 951 -19.12 -11.16 -37.98
N VAL A 952 -18.76 -9.91 -38.27
CA VAL A 952 -17.38 -9.46 -38.39
C VAL A 952 -17.02 -8.60 -37.19
N LEU A 953 -15.89 -8.88 -36.57
CA LEU A 953 -15.34 -8.18 -35.43
C LEU A 953 -13.92 -7.71 -35.75
N VAL A 954 -13.52 -6.55 -35.26
CA VAL A 954 -12.13 -6.07 -35.29
C VAL A 954 -11.59 -6.14 -33.87
N ALA A 955 -10.56 -6.95 -33.63
CA ALA A 955 -9.86 -7.02 -32.36
C ALA A 955 -8.78 -5.94 -32.32
N THR A 956 -9.04 -4.88 -31.56
CA THR A 956 -8.20 -3.69 -31.46
C THR A 956 -8.46 -2.98 -30.13
N ARG A 957 -7.46 -2.29 -29.59
CA ARG A 957 -7.62 -1.39 -28.45
C ARG A 957 -7.64 0.07 -28.84
N ASP A 958 -7.47 0.36 -30.11
CA ASP A 958 -7.28 1.73 -30.56
C ASP A 958 -8.60 2.50 -30.44
N SER A 959 -8.51 3.69 -29.86
CA SER A 959 -9.65 4.58 -29.61
C SER A 959 -10.38 4.96 -30.90
N ASP A 960 -9.65 4.97 -32.02
CA ASP A 960 -10.15 5.21 -33.37
C ASP A 960 -11.24 4.21 -33.79
N PHE A 961 -11.21 2.99 -33.25
CA PHE A 961 -12.26 1.99 -33.41
C PHE A 961 -13.20 1.94 -32.20
N THR A 962 -12.65 1.86 -30.99
CA THR A 962 -13.44 1.55 -29.78
C THR A 962 -14.39 2.69 -29.40
N LEU A 963 -14.06 3.95 -29.69
CA LEU A 963 -14.93 5.09 -29.39
C LEU A 963 -16.14 5.18 -30.31
N ILE A 964 -16.02 4.73 -31.56
CA ILE A 964 -17.09 4.76 -32.56
C ILE A 964 -17.57 3.37 -32.99
N SER A 965 -17.21 2.32 -32.25
CA SER A 965 -17.54 0.91 -32.54
C SER A 965 -19.02 0.74 -32.90
N ARG A 966 -19.91 1.47 -32.21
CA ARG A 966 -21.34 1.41 -32.49
C ARG A 966 -21.76 2.10 -33.79
N ALA A 967 -21.14 3.21 -34.13
CA ALA A 967 -21.38 3.90 -35.39
C ALA A 967 -20.85 3.08 -36.58
N LEU A 968 -19.73 2.37 -36.40
CA LEU A 968 -19.21 1.42 -37.38
C LEU A 968 -20.19 0.26 -37.59
N HIS A 969 -20.78 -0.27 -36.52
CA HIS A 969 -21.80 -1.32 -36.62
C HIS A 969 -23.04 -0.85 -37.39
N ASP A 970 -23.60 0.31 -37.04
CA ASP A 970 -24.85 0.80 -37.61
C ASP A 970 -24.77 1.14 -39.12
N ASN A 971 -23.58 1.53 -39.60
CA ASN A 971 -23.33 1.93 -40.98
C ASN A 971 -22.70 0.82 -41.83
N PHE A 972 -21.73 0.07 -41.29
CA PHE A 972 -20.92 -0.89 -42.05
C PHE A 972 -21.13 -2.35 -41.63
N GLY A 973 -21.69 -2.60 -40.44
CA GLY A 973 -22.12 -3.95 -40.02
C GLY A 973 -21.06 -4.80 -39.32
N PHE A 974 -19.95 -4.21 -38.88
CA PHE A 974 -18.93 -4.83 -38.03
C PHE A 974 -18.81 -4.11 -36.67
N ASP A 975 -18.31 -4.77 -35.64
CA ASP A 975 -18.03 -4.16 -34.33
C ASP A 975 -16.53 -4.22 -34.01
N ALA A 976 -16.06 -3.33 -33.13
CA ALA A 976 -14.73 -3.46 -32.52
C ALA A 976 -14.82 -4.10 -31.13
N ILE A 977 -13.86 -4.96 -30.80
CA ILE A 977 -13.71 -5.63 -29.51
C ILE A 977 -12.30 -5.44 -28.95
N SER A 978 -12.19 -5.20 -27.65
CA SER A 978 -10.93 -4.98 -26.93
C SER A 978 -10.74 -5.94 -25.74
N THR A 979 -11.78 -6.71 -25.36
CA THR A 979 -11.74 -7.60 -24.19
C THR A 979 -12.30 -9.00 -24.45
N ALA A 980 -11.88 -9.95 -23.61
CA ALA A 980 -12.36 -11.33 -23.62
C ALA A 980 -13.87 -11.43 -23.37
N GLN A 981 -14.44 -10.58 -22.51
CA GLN A 981 -15.87 -10.57 -22.21
C GLN A 981 -16.69 -10.12 -23.43
N GLN A 982 -16.24 -9.08 -24.14
CA GLN A 982 -16.86 -8.66 -25.39
C GLN A 982 -16.85 -9.81 -26.39
N LEU A 983 -15.69 -10.43 -26.63
CA LEU A 983 -15.57 -11.60 -27.51
C LEU A 983 -16.54 -12.72 -27.12
N ASN A 984 -16.57 -13.11 -25.84
CA ASN A 984 -17.43 -14.17 -25.33
C ASN A 984 -18.92 -13.84 -25.52
N SER A 985 -19.33 -12.57 -25.42
CA SER A 985 -20.72 -12.15 -25.67
C SER A 985 -21.21 -12.40 -27.11
N HIS A 986 -20.27 -12.52 -28.05
CA HIS A 986 -20.52 -12.88 -29.45
C HIS A 986 -20.47 -14.39 -29.72
N ILE A 987 -19.88 -15.18 -28.80
CA ILE A 987 -19.73 -16.64 -28.94
C ILE A 987 -20.81 -17.41 -28.14
N LEU A 988 -21.10 -16.98 -26.92
CA LEU A 988 -21.93 -17.69 -25.93
C LEU A 988 -23.44 -17.48 -26.08
N ARG A 989 -23.93 -17.08 -27.26
CA ARG A 989 -25.38 -17.06 -27.52
C ARG A 989 -25.88 -18.49 -27.80
N ASN A 990 -25.97 -19.30 -26.74
CA ASN A 990 -26.67 -20.60 -26.71
C ASN A 990 -27.62 -20.64 -25.51
#